data_AF-A0A4R0RCH1-F1
#
_entry.id   AF-A0A4R0RCH1-F1
#
_cell.length_a   1.000
_cell.length_b   1.000
_cell.length_c   1.000
_cell.angle_alpha   90.00
_cell.angle_beta   90.00
_cell.angle_gamma   90.00
#
_symmetry.space_group_name_H-M   'P 1'
#
loop_
_entity.id
_entity.type
_entity.pdbx_description
1 polymer ?
#
loop_
_entity_poly.entity_id
_entity_poly.type
_entity_poly.pdbx_seq_one_letter_code
_entity_poly.pdbx_strand_id
1 'polypeptide(L)'
;MRSALTLLLAASPALAALKELWWNITYVEDANPDGLQPRRVVGVNGTWPPPPMDINQDDLLIVHAHNSLDKAATLHHHGMFFNSTSWFDGAQGVTQCTSHLPPPTYTFNYPTPTSGIPPNQSFDYVVPVNTSGQWGTYWTHAHASGEYVDGLRTPFVIHATNEPHAYDDEYTVVLGDWYHDQHEVLLAQFINVANPGGAEPVPDSGLMYFAQNGSYLPPIPGRDVDPVTSAVGFNENATLPFQPGKTYRLRIVNTSAFAAFFFWIDGHEMQIIEADGTDVEPYVTDLISVTVAQRYSILVTARNDTSSNWAIHANMDSDMFDTIPPALNPNVTSSITYAAGAPLTDSGFIDAYHDVADLSLVPLEVIPLPAADRTIELEVSFDTLTDGTNHAMFNLLTYNMPTVPSLFSQMSLGANASDPTAYGPYSFVLEHNEVVDIVLKNGDAGKHPFHMHGHKFQLVGRAEDYTSDDPTLNPPLVEGQANPMRRDTVQVPSMNSVTLRIVADNPGSWFFHCHIEWHLEVGLAVVFIEAPQQAQERNAIPQVAFDQCKMQGIPTVGNAAGFVDDPDDLKGLPAGPFPQKLGWRPKGIWAMTGCVLTAVIGMLTVTWYALGGFISDEEMEHEARVEQEQKDRRRGKLFSVFKTSRRAS
;
A
#
# COMPACT_ATOMS: atom_id res chain seq x y z
N MET A 1 11.28 -67.63 -31.96
CA MET A 1 10.90 -66.36 -32.63
C MET A 1 9.68 -65.84 -31.91
N ARG A 2 9.88 -64.94 -30.92
CA ARG A 2 8.82 -64.39 -30.07
C ARG A 2 8.58 -62.94 -30.49
N SER A 3 7.31 -62.62 -30.73
CA SER A 3 6.82 -61.33 -31.17
C SER A 3 7.15 -60.22 -30.18
N ALA A 4 7.74 -59.15 -30.70
CA ALA A 4 7.75 -57.84 -30.08
C ALA A 4 6.37 -57.20 -30.27
N LEU A 5 5.68 -56.88 -29.18
CA LEU A 5 4.54 -55.98 -29.19
C LEU A 5 4.95 -54.74 -28.41
N THR A 6 5.17 -53.67 -29.16
CA THR A 6 5.66 -52.37 -28.74
C THR A 6 4.63 -51.68 -27.84
N LEU A 7 5.07 -51.27 -26.65
CA LEU A 7 4.33 -50.38 -25.75
C LEU A 7 4.29 -48.98 -26.40
N LEU A 8 3.15 -48.59 -26.96
CA LEU A 8 2.87 -47.18 -27.27
C LEU A 8 2.39 -46.53 -25.97
N LEU A 9 3.31 -45.86 -25.28
CA LEU A 9 2.98 -44.87 -24.25
C LEU A 9 2.15 -43.78 -24.91
N ALA A 10 0.90 -43.64 -24.47
CA ALA A 10 0.08 -42.47 -24.76
C ALA A 10 0.69 -41.29 -24.00
N ALA A 11 1.57 -40.52 -24.66
CA ALA A 11 1.84 -39.16 -24.23
C ALA A 11 0.57 -38.36 -24.53
N SER A 12 -0.18 -37.99 -23.49
CA SER A 12 -1.22 -36.96 -23.62
C SER A 12 -0.51 -35.67 -24.06
N PRO A 13 -0.84 -35.08 -25.22
CA PRO A 13 -0.33 -33.76 -25.53
C PRO A 13 -0.93 -32.79 -24.50
N ALA A 14 -0.09 -32.11 -23.72
CA ALA A 14 -0.50 -30.90 -23.02
C ALA A 14 -0.81 -29.85 -24.10
N LEU A 15 -2.10 -29.65 -24.36
CA LEU A 15 -2.57 -28.59 -25.23
C LEU A 15 -2.74 -27.37 -24.36
N ALA A 16 -1.93 -26.33 -24.60
CA ALA A 16 -2.14 -24.99 -24.05
C ALA A 16 -3.64 -24.64 -24.11
N ALA A 17 -4.30 -24.52 -22.96
CA ALA A 17 -5.71 -24.22 -22.91
C ALA A 17 -5.92 -22.71 -22.88
N LEU A 18 -6.96 -22.24 -23.56
CA LEU A 18 -7.51 -20.93 -23.30
C LEU A 18 -8.38 -21.02 -22.04
N LYS A 19 -7.99 -20.33 -20.97
CA LYS A 19 -8.77 -20.20 -19.74
C LYS A 19 -9.47 -18.85 -19.74
N GLU A 20 -10.79 -18.88 -19.84
CA GLU A 20 -11.62 -17.66 -19.77
C GLU A 20 -12.33 -17.58 -18.41
N LEU A 21 -12.28 -16.39 -17.80
CA LEU A 21 -13.02 -16.03 -16.59
C LEU A 21 -13.97 -14.88 -16.90
N TRP A 22 -15.24 -15.00 -16.53
CA TRP A 22 -16.23 -13.92 -16.66
C TRP A 22 -16.50 -13.32 -15.29
N TRP A 23 -15.98 -12.12 -15.07
CA TRP A 23 -16.05 -11.42 -13.81
C TRP A 23 -16.92 -10.18 -13.96
N ASN A 24 -18.12 -10.23 -13.41
CA ASN A 24 -18.92 -9.04 -13.20
C ASN A 24 -18.55 -8.42 -11.84
N ILE A 25 -17.82 -7.32 -11.83
CA ILE A 25 -17.41 -6.60 -10.62
C ILE A 25 -18.66 -5.95 -10.01
N THR A 26 -19.00 -6.33 -8.78
CA THR A 26 -20.28 -5.98 -8.14
C THR A 26 -20.10 -5.69 -6.67
N TYR A 27 -20.95 -4.83 -6.10
CA TYR A 27 -21.12 -4.76 -4.66
C TYR A 27 -21.73 -6.06 -4.10
N VAL A 28 -21.25 -6.46 -2.93
CA VAL A 28 -21.83 -7.52 -2.10
C VAL A 28 -22.13 -6.91 -0.74
N GLU A 29 -23.38 -6.99 -0.32
CA GLU A 29 -23.83 -6.43 0.95
C GLU A 29 -23.62 -7.42 2.09
N ASP A 30 -23.56 -6.90 3.32
CA ASP A 30 -23.55 -7.67 4.57
C ASP A 30 -22.40 -8.69 4.73
N ALA A 31 -21.26 -8.50 4.06
CA ALA A 31 -20.09 -9.36 4.26
C ALA A 31 -19.51 -9.18 5.67
N ASN A 32 -19.32 -10.30 6.38
CA ASN A 32 -18.87 -10.32 7.77
C ASN A 32 -17.89 -11.49 8.04
N PRO A 33 -16.65 -11.42 7.52
CA PRO A 33 -15.68 -12.51 7.63
C PRO A 33 -15.13 -12.72 9.04
N ASP A 34 -15.09 -11.67 9.86
CA ASP A 34 -14.59 -11.73 11.24
C ASP A 34 -15.70 -11.96 12.28
N GLY A 35 -16.97 -11.96 11.85
CA GLY A 35 -18.12 -12.16 12.72
C GLY A 35 -18.43 -10.95 13.63
N LEU A 36 -17.80 -9.80 13.41
CA LEU A 36 -17.94 -8.62 14.27
C LEU A 36 -18.87 -7.57 13.67
N GLN A 37 -18.69 -7.20 12.40
CA GLN A 37 -19.49 -6.15 11.75
C GLN A 37 -19.75 -6.48 10.26
N PRO A 38 -21.03 -6.57 9.83
CA PRO A 38 -21.36 -6.65 8.43
C PRO A 38 -21.05 -5.33 7.72
N ARG A 39 -20.43 -5.41 6.54
CA ARG A 39 -20.20 -4.25 5.67
C ARG A 39 -20.39 -4.58 4.20
N ARG A 40 -20.57 -3.53 3.40
CA ARG A 40 -20.56 -3.61 1.94
C ARG A 40 -19.13 -3.79 1.43
N VAL A 41 -18.95 -4.73 0.52
CA VAL A 41 -17.65 -5.06 -0.11
C VAL A 41 -17.76 -5.05 -1.63
N VAL A 42 -16.63 -5.04 -2.31
CA VAL A 42 -16.51 -5.25 -3.75
C VAL A 42 -16.12 -6.71 -3.99
N GLY A 43 -16.94 -7.43 -4.75
CA GLY A 43 -16.72 -8.81 -5.14
C GLY A 43 -16.91 -9.02 -6.63
N VAL A 44 -17.05 -10.28 -7.05
CA VAL A 44 -17.38 -10.62 -8.44
C VAL A 44 -18.58 -11.55 -8.48
N ASN A 45 -19.42 -11.37 -9.49
CA ASN A 45 -20.62 -12.17 -9.74
C ASN A 45 -21.58 -12.24 -8.52
N GLY A 46 -21.67 -11.16 -7.74
CA GLY A 46 -22.50 -11.08 -6.53
C GLY A 46 -21.97 -11.90 -5.35
N THR A 47 -20.70 -12.32 -5.39
CA THR A 47 -20.07 -13.13 -4.34
C THR A 47 -18.75 -12.51 -3.87
N TRP A 48 -18.46 -12.67 -2.59
CA TRP A 48 -17.19 -12.34 -1.98
C TRP A 48 -16.77 -13.47 -1.03
N PRO A 49 -15.48 -13.85 -0.98
CA PRO A 49 -14.37 -13.32 -1.78
C PRO A 49 -14.46 -13.70 -3.28
N PRO A 50 -13.83 -12.93 -4.19
CA PRO A 50 -13.71 -13.34 -5.59
C PRO A 50 -13.04 -14.72 -5.74
N PRO A 51 -13.49 -15.62 -6.63
CA PRO A 51 -12.94 -16.96 -6.73
C PRO A 51 -11.43 -16.99 -7.00
N PRO A 52 -10.66 -17.91 -6.37
CA PRO A 52 -9.24 -18.09 -6.64
C PRO A 52 -8.99 -18.38 -8.12
N MET A 53 -7.95 -17.79 -8.68
CA MET A 53 -7.47 -18.14 -10.02
C MET A 53 -6.50 -19.32 -9.91
N ASP A 54 -6.74 -20.38 -10.69
CA ASP A 54 -5.96 -21.61 -10.69
C ASP A 54 -5.81 -22.09 -12.14
N ILE A 55 -4.60 -21.98 -12.69
CA ILE A 55 -4.28 -22.27 -14.10
C ILE A 55 -2.91 -22.95 -14.21
N ASN A 56 -2.60 -23.54 -15.37
CA ASN A 56 -1.28 -24.09 -15.66
C ASN A 56 -0.40 -23.08 -16.41
N GLN A 57 0.93 -23.22 -16.30
CA GLN A 57 1.88 -22.29 -16.93
C GLN A 57 1.79 -22.26 -18.47
N ASP A 58 1.20 -23.26 -19.11
CA ASP A 58 0.99 -23.34 -20.55
C ASP A 58 -0.36 -22.77 -21.00
N ASP A 59 -1.22 -22.34 -20.07
CA ASP A 59 -2.51 -21.74 -20.36
C ASP A 59 -2.39 -20.25 -20.72
N LEU A 60 -3.27 -19.78 -21.59
CA LEU A 60 -3.53 -18.34 -21.77
C LEU A 60 -4.75 -17.96 -20.93
N LEU A 61 -4.61 -16.99 -20.03
CA LEU A 61 -5.72 -16.50 -19.22
C LEU A 61 -6.33 -15.25 -19.84
N ILE A 62 -7.65 -15.24 -20.02
CA ILE A 62 -8.44 -14.05 -20.36
C ILE A 62 -9.45 -13.81 -19.25
N VAL A 63 -9.40 -12.63 -18.61
CA VAL A 63 -10.38 -12.19 -17.63
C VAL A 63 -11.28 -11.14 -18.26
N HIS A 64 -12.50 -11.54 -18.57
CA HIS A 64 -13.57 -10.67 -19.06
C HIS A 64 -14.15 -9.89 -17.87
N ALA A 65 -13.59 -8.72 -17.59
CA ALA A 65 -14.04 -7.86 -16.50
C ALA A 65 -15.16 -6.93 -17.00
N HIS A 66 -16.36 -7.09 -16.45
CA HIS A 66 -17.47 -6.15 -16.64
C HIS A 66 -17.70 -5.39 -15.34
N ASN A 67 -17.71 -4.06 -15.40
CA ASN A 67 -17.88 -3.24 -14.21
C ASN A 67 -19.37 -2.90 -13.97
N SER A 68 -19.97 -3.45 -12.92
CA SER A 68 -21.33 -3.10 -12.47
C SER A 68 -21.34 -2.20 -11.23
N LEU A 69 -20.20 -1.66 -10.83
CA LEU A 69 -20.13 -0.62 -9.80
C LEU A 69 -20.61 0.72 -10.37
N ASP A 70 -20.85 1.68 -9.48
CA ASP A 70 -21.15 3.07 -9.79
C ASP A 70 -19.89 3.95 -9.96
N LYS A 71 -18.71 3.35 -9.78
CA LYS A 71 -17.37 3.94 -9.97
C LYS A 71 -16.54 3.10 -10.93
N ALA A 72 -15.47 3.68 -11.48
CA ALA A 72 -14.56 2.95 -12.36
C ALA A 72 -13.67 1.98 -11.57
N ALA A 73 -13.34 0.83 -12.18
CA ALA A 73 -12.57 -0.25 -11.56
C ALA A 73 -11.43 -0.74 -12.45
N THR A 74 -10.36 -1.27 -11.85
CA THR A 74 -9.25 -1.93 -12.56
C THR A 74 -8.94 -3.29 -11.93
N LEU A 75 -8.20 -4.13 -12.65
CA LEU A 75 -7.60 -5.36 -12.10
C LEU A 75 -6.12 -5.37 -12.41
N HIS A 76 -5.29 -5.48 -11.38
CA HIS A 76 -3.87 -5.74 -11.47
C HIS A 76 -3.56 -7.19 -11.11
N HIS A 77 -2.79 -7.86 -11.97
CA HIS A 77 -2.33 -9.22 -11.72
C HIS A 77 -0.91 -9.12 -11.16
N HIS A 78 -0.84 -9.04 -9.83
CA HIS A 78 0.37 -8.75 -9.07
C HIS A 78 1.52 -9.68 -9.43
N GLY A 79 2.65 -9.10 -9.84
CA GLY A 79 3.88 -9.82 -10.19
C GLY A 79 3.93 -10.36 -11.62
N MET A 80 2.89 -10.19 -12.43
CA MET A 80 2.90 -10.57 -13.85
C MET A 80 3.68 -9.56 -14.70
N PHE A 81 4.49 -10.04 -15.65
CA PHE A 81 5.39 -9.17 -16.40
C PHE A 81 4.72 -8.32 -17.49
N PHE A 82 3.65 -8.81 -18.11
CA PHE A 82 2.97 -8.15 -19.23
C PHE A 82 3.92 -7.66 -20.34
N ASN A 83 4.88 -8.50 -20.73
CA ASN A 83 5.91 -8.12 -21.68
C ASN A 83 5.32 -7.70 -23.03
N SER A 84 5.58 -6.45 -23.43
CA SER A 84 5.03 -5.80 -24.64
C SER A 84 3.49 -5.71 -24.66
N THR A 85 2.85 -5.88 -23.51
CA THR A 85 1.39 -5.79 -23.32
C THR A 85 1.02 -5.02 -22.05
N SER A 86 1.80 -3.98 -21.72
CA SER A 86 1.70 -3.23 -20.46
C SER A 86 0.32 -2.61 -20.19
N TRP A 87 -0.53 -2.38 -21.20
CA TRP A 87 -1.90 -1.90 -20.99
C TRP A 87 -2.82 -2.91 -20.26
N PHE A 88 -2.43 -4.18 -20.14
CA PHE A 88 -3.13 -5.18 -19.33
C PHE A 88 -2.69 -5.18 -17.86
N ASP A 89 -1.69 -4.37 -17.49
CA ASP A 89 -1.11 -4.36 -16.16
C ASP A 89 -2.11 -3.96 -15.07
N GLY A 90 -3.02 -3.02 -15.34
CA GLY A 90 -4.07 -2.68 -14.38
C GLY A 90 -3.89 -1.35 -13.66
N ALA A 91 -2.67 -0.80 -13.61
CA ALA A 91 -2.34 0.39 -12.83
C ALA A 91 -3.08 1.67 -13.28
N GLN A 92 -3.86 2.23 -12.36
CA GLN A 92 -4.59 3.49 -12.51
C GLN A 92 -3.65 4.66 -12.82
N GLY A 93 -3.96 5.43 -13.86
CA GLY A 93 -3.19 6.63 -14.22
C GLY A 93 -1.80 6.35 -14.81
N VAL A 94 -1.42 5.06 -14.91
CA VAL A 94 -0.16 4.63 -15.54
C VAL A 94 -0.47 3.87 -16.83
N THR A 95 -1.06 2.68 -16.72
CA THR A 95 -1.35 1.80 -17.85
C THR A 95 -2.81 1.84 -18.29
N GLN A 96 -3.69 2.33 -17.41
CA GLN A 96 -5.11 2.56 -17.69
C GLN A 96 -5.56 3.99 -17.36
N CYS A 97 -6.67 4.40 -17.97
CA CYS A 97 -7.28 5.72 -17.84
C CYS A 97 -7.65 6.05 -16.39
N THR A 98 -7.60 7.34 -16.04
CA THR A 98 -8.00 7.84 -14.72
C THR A 98 -8.98 9.00 -14.79
N SER A 99 -10.10 8.96 -14.09
CA SER A 99 -11.05 10.08 -14.07
C SER A 99 -10.60 11.17 -13.10
N HIS A 100 -10.40 12.40 -13.59
CA HIS A 100 -10.09 13.58 -12.76
C HIS A 100 -11.33 14.39 -12.36
N LEU A 101 -12.54 13.84 -12.53
CA LEU A 101 -13.77 14.60 -12.28
C LEU A 101 -14.24 14.41 -10.83
N PRO A 102 -14.19 15.45 -9.96
CA PRO A 102 -14.94 15.39 -8.71
C PRO A 102 -16.42 15.14 -9.01
N PRO A 103 -17.12 14.29 -8.24
CA PRO A 103 -18.58 14.25 -8.31
C PRO A 103 -19.14 15.65 -8.05
N PRO A 104 -20.24 16.05 -8.72
CA PRO A 104 -20.76 17.43 -8.67
C PRO A 104 -21.27 17.87 -7.28
N THR A 105 -21.22 17.02 -6.26
CA THR A 105 -21.78 17.27 -4.93
C THR A 105 -21.01 16.51 -3.84
N TYR A 106 -19.76 16.86 -3.56
CA TYR A 106 -19.22 16.71 -2.20
C TYR A 106 -18.10 17.72 -1.98
N THR A 107 -18.31 18.61 -1.00
CA THR A 107 -17.33 19.63 -0.60
C THR A 107 -16.30 19.01 0.33
N PHE A 108 -15.38 18.23 -0.23
CA PHE A 108 -14.05 18.02 0.35
C PHE A 108 -13.07 17.98 -0.82
N ASN A 109 -12.00 18.77 -0.74
CA ASN A 109 -11.15 19.18 -1.88
C ASN A 109 -10.17 18.10 -2.38
N TYR A 110 -10.55 16.82 -2.29
CA TYR A 110 -9.81 15.71 -2.87
C TYR A 110 -10.75 14.92 -3.78
N PRO A 111 -10.81 15.21 -5.10
CA PRO A 111 -11.38 14.25 -6.03
C PRO A 111 -10.50 13.00 -5.97
N THR A 112 -10.96 11.94 -5.33
CA THR A 112 -10.37 10.60 -5.55
C THR A 112 -10.60 10.28 -7.02
N PRO A 113 -9.55 10.20 -7.85
CA PRO A 113 -9.72 9.89 -9.25
C PRO A 113 -10.29 8.47 -9.35
N THR A 114 -11.39 8.24 -10.06
CA THR A 114 -11.86 6.85 -10.30
C THR A 114 -11.34 6.37 -11.65
N SER A 115 -10.70 5.21 -11.72
CA SER A 115 -9.93 4.80 -12.92
C SER A 115 -10.34 3.48 -13.50
N GLY A 116 -9.97 3.27 -14.76
CA GLY A 116 -10.12 2.00 -15.43
C GLY A 116 -11.43 1.86 -16.19
N ILE A 117 -12.03 0.69 -16.06
CA ILE A 117 -13.24 0.27 -16.72
C ILE A 117 -14.39 1.13 -16.20
N PRO A 118 -15.01 2.00 -17.02
CA PRO A 118 -16.12 2.83 -16.55
C PRO A 118 -17.33 1.98 -16.13
N PRO A 119 -18.25 2.54 -15.32
CA PRO A 119 -19.51 1.88 -15.01
C PRO A 119 -20.23 1.35 -16.26
N ASN A 120 -20.69 0.11 -16.20
CA ASN A 120 -21.40 -0.60 -17.27
C ASN A 120 -20.56 -0.74 -18.57
N GLN A 121 -19.24 -0.84 -18.44
CA GLN A 121 -18.32 -1.18 -19.53
C GLN A 121 -17.57 -2.47 -19.22
N SER A 122 -16.89 -3.01 -20.23
CA SER A 122 -16.04 -4.19 -20.11
C SER A 122 -14.63 -3.94 -20.61
N PHE A 123 -13.69 -4.69 -20.06
CA PHE A 123 -12.32 -4.81 -20.55
C PHE A 123 -11.86 -6.25 -20.39
N ASP A 124 -11.25 -6.79 -21.44
CA ASP A 124 -10.75 -8.16 -21.46
C ASP A 124 -9.25 -8.12 -21.15
N TYR A 125 -8.87 -8.49 -19.93
CA TYR A 125 -7.46 -8.61 -19.55
C TYR A 125 -6.89 -9.91 -20.12
N VAL A 126 -5.93 -9.80 -21.04
CA VAL A 126 -5.19 -10.96 -21.54
C VAL A 126 -3.90 -11.09 -20.74
N VAL A 127 -3.83 -12.11 -19.88
CA VAL A 127 -2.68 -12.37 -19.02
C VAL A 127 -1.82 -13.47 -19.68
N PRO A 128 -0.64 -13.12 -20.22
CA PRO A 128 0.11 -13.97 -21.15
C PRO A 128 0.93 -15.08 -20.46
N VAL A 129 0.33 -15.87 -19.57
CA VAL A 129 1.02 -16.87 -18.75
C VAL A 129 1.80 -17.89 -19.60
N ASN A 130 1.17 -18.43 -20.64
CA ASN A 130 1.80 -19.35 -21.61
C ASN A 130 3.09 -18.85 -22.28
N THR A 131 3.38 -17.55 -22.24
CA THR A 131 4.57 -16.95 -22.87
C THR A 131 5.43 -16.16 -21.90
N SER A 132 5.01 -16.00 -20.64
CA SER A 132 5.75 -15.21 -19.65
C SER A 132 6.91 -15.98 -19.02
N GLY A 133 6.85 -17.32 -19.05
CA GLY A 133 7.78 -18.18 -18.30
C GLY A 133 7.59 -18.09 -16.79
N GLN A 134 6.44 -17.61 -16.33
CA GLN A 134 6.12 -17.45 -14.91
C GLN A 134 5.24 -18.61 -14.42
N TRP A 135 5.54 -19.10 -13.23
CA TRP A 135 4.71 -20.01 -12.45
C TRP A 135 4.88 -19.69 -10.96
N GLY A 136 4.03 -20.26 -10.12
CA GLY A 136 4.10 -20.07 -8.68
C GLY A 136 2.91 -19.32 -8.09
N THR A 137 3.16 -18.58 -7.00
CA THR A 137 2.12 -17.93 -6.21
C THR A 137 2.06 -16.42 -6.47
N TYR A 138 0.92 -15.99 -6.98
CA TYR A 138 0.57 -14.60 -7.30
C TYR A 138 -0.80 -14.26 -6.69
N TRP A 139 -1.31 -13.08 -6.99
CA TRP A 139 -2.66 -12.67 -6.63
C TRP A 139 -3.14 -11.59 -7.60
N THR A 140 -4.44 -11.36 -7.63
CA THR A 140 -5.07 -10.30 -8.44
C THR A 140 -5.89 -9.42 -7.53
N HIS A 141 -5.78 -8.12 -7.70
CA HIS A 141 -6.50 -7.15 -6.90
C HIS A 141 -6.89 -5.92 -7.71
N ALA A 142 -7.83 -5.13 -7.19
CA ALA A 142 -8.10 -3.82 -7.74
C ALA A 142 -6.89 -2.90 -7.57
N HIS A 143 -6.60 -2.10 -8.59
CA HIS A 143 -5.59 -1.03 -8.55
C HIS A 143 -6.27 0.31 -8.84
N ALA A 144 -7.53 0.43 -8.41
CA ALA A 144 -8.40 1.58 -8.61
C ALA A 144 -8.76 2.13 -7.22
N SER A 145 -7.96 3.07 -6.72
CA SER A 145 -7.98 3.46 -5.30
C SER A 145 -7.94 2.22 -4.38
N GLY A 146 -8.47 2.31 -3.17
CA GLY A 146 -8.53 1.19 -2.24
C GLY A 146 -9.70 0.23 -2.46
N GLU A 147 -10.15 -0.01 -3.70
CA GLU A 147 -11.19 -1.01 -3.99
C GLU A 147 -10.82 -2.43 -3.53
N TYR A 148 -9.52 -2.76 -3.47
CA TYR A 148 -9.09 -4.05 -2.94
C TYR A 148 -9.18 -4.12 -1.41
N VAL A 149 -9.02 -2.99 -0.70
CA VAL A 149 -9.33 -2.86 0.73
C VAL A 149 -10.81 -3.14 0.97
N ASP A 150 -11.66 -2.71 0.04
CA ASP A 150 -13.08 -3.02 0.02
C ASP A 150 -13.41 -4.44 -0.47
N GLY A 151 -12.42 -5.27 -0.82
CA GLY A 151 -12.59 -6.72 -0.98
C GLY A 151 -12.28 -7.29 -2.37
N LEU A 152 -12.01 -6.47 -3.38
CA LEU A 152 -11.68 -6.93 -4.73
C LEU A 152 -10.22 -7.43 -4.80
N ARG A 153 -9.96 -8.60 -4.20
CA ARG A 153 -8.65 -9.28 -4.14
C ARG A 153 -8.83 -10.80 -4.09
N THR A 154 -7.97 -11.56 -4.76
CA THR A 154 -7.99 -13.03 -4.75
C THR A 154 -6.63 -13.64 -5.08
N PRO A 155 -6.25 -14.81 -4.51
CA PRO A 155 -5.03 -15.50 -4.91
C PRO A 155 -5.06 -15.96 -6.37
N PHE A 156 -3.87 -16.02 -6.97
CA PHE A 156 -3.64 -16.47 -8.33
C PHE A 156 -2.49 -17.48 -8.36
N VAL A 157 -2.81 -18.75 -8.59
CA VAL A 157 -1.85 -19.84 -8.65
C VAL A 157 -1.62 -20.24 -10.11
N ILE A 158 -0.35 -20.32 -10.48
CA ILE A 158 0.09 -20.82 -11.78
C ILE A 158 0.92 -22.09 -11.55
N HIS A 159 0.42 -23.23 -12.03
CA HIS A 159 1.08 -24.53 -11.85
C HIS A 159 2.20 -24.73 -12.87
N ALA A 160 3.39 -25.07 -12.39
CA ALA A 160 4.53 -25.36 -13.24
C ALA A 160 4.31 -26.67 -14.02
N THR A 161 4.69 -26.73 -15.30
CA THR A 161 4.69 -28.00 -16.04
C THR A 161 5.76 -28.95 -15.50
N ASN A 162 6.87 -28.37 -15.01
CA ASN A 162 7.97 -29.10 -14.40
C ASN A 162 8.17 -28.56 -12.98
N GLU A 163 7.38 -29.06 -12.03
CA GLU A 163 7.50 -28.70 -10.62
C GLU A 163 8.87 -29.16 -10.05
N PRO A 164 9.72 -28.24 -9.55
CA PRO A 164 11.04 -28.59 -9.03
C PRO A 164 11.02 -29.22 -7.63
N HIS A 165 9.95 -29.01 -6.84
CA HIS A 165 9.85 -29.50 -5.46
C HIS A 165 8.90 -30.68 -5.33
N ALA A 166 9.27 -31.68 -4.54
CA ALA A 166 8.42 -32.84 -4.28
C ALA A 166 7.47 -32.58 -3.09
N TYR A 167 6.17 -32.76 -3.32
CA TYR A 167 5.12 -32.73 -2.29
C TYR A 167 3.95 -33.64 -2.71
N ASP A 168 3.11 -34.01 -1.74
CA ASP A 168 1.96 -34.90 -1.98
C ASP A 168 0.67 -34.14 -2.31
N ASP A 169 0.51 -32.91 -1.79
CA ASP A 169 -0.65 -32.05 -2.02
C ASP A 169 -0.31 -30.58 -1.69
N GLU A 170 -1.17 -29.65 -2.06
CA GLU A 170 -0.95 -28.22 -1.83
C GLU A 170 -2.20 -27.44 -1.41
N TYR A 171 -1.99 -26.34 -0.69
CA TYR A 171 -3.02 -25.39 -0.27
C TYR A 171 -2.50 -23.95 -0.38
N THR A 172 -3.41 -23.01 -0.60
CA THR A 172 -3.13 -21.58 -0.49
C THR A 172 -3.61 -21.05 0.86
N VAL A 173 -2.73 -20.36 1.57
CA VAL A 173 -3.01 -19.63 2.81
C VAL A 173 -3.14 -18.16 2.47
N VAL A 174 -4.35 -17.63 2.55
CA VAL A 174 -4.64 -16.23 2.25
C VAL A 174 -4.72 -15.46 3.56
N LEU A 175 -3.80 -14.52 3.71
CA LEU A 175 -3.76 -13.58 4.83
C LEU A 175 -4.28 -12.22 4.37
N GLY A 176 -4.89 -11.48 5.27
CA GLY A 176 -5.32 -10.10 5.02
C GLY A 176 -5.76 -9.42 6.30
N ASP A 177 -5.69 -8.10 6.33
CA ASP A 177 -6.38 -7.27 7.31
C ASP A 177 -7.83 -7.00 6.90
N TRP A 178 -8.62 -6.58 7.87
CA TRP A 178 -10.03 -6.29 7.70
C TRP A 178 -10.42 -5.02 8.43
N TYR A 179 -11.19 -4.19 7.71
CA TYR A 179 -11.73 -2.94 8.19
C TYR A 179 -13.25 -3.02 8.21
N HIS A 180 -13.88 -2.41 9.19
CA HIS A 180 -15.34 -2.37 9.35
C HIS A 180 -15.98 -1.22 8.55
N ASP A 181 -15.22 -0.16 8.30
CA ASP A 181 -15.59 0.94 7.41
C ASP A 181 -14.99 0.75 6.01
N GLN A 182 -15.64 1.33 4.99
CA GLN A 182 -15.14 1.28 3.61
C GLN A 182 -13.93 2.19 3.42
N HIS A 183 -13.08 1.86 2.45
CA HIS A 183 -11.85 2.59 2.13
C HIS A 183 -12.06 4.10 2.01
N GLU A 184 -13.08 4.55 1.26
CA GLU A 184 -13.36 5.97 1.04
C GLU A 184 -13.60 6.74 2.34
N VAL A 185 -14.25 6.11 3.33
CA VAL A 185 -14.52 6.70 4.64
C VAL A 185 -13.23 6.84 5.43
N LEU A 186 -12.41 5.78 5.43
CA LEU A 186 -11.13 5.76 6.14
C LEU A 186 -10.12 6.72 5.52
N LEU A 187 -10.07 6.80 4.19
CA LEU A 187 -9.20 7.70 3.46
C LEU A 187 -9.49 9.18 3.79
N ALA A 188 -10.78 9.54 3.91
CA ALA A 188 -11.18 10.89 4.30
C ALA A 188 -10.81 11.24 5.76
N GLN A 189 -10.66 10.24 6.62
CA GLN A 189 -10.16 10.41 7.99
C GLN A 189 -8.63 10.50 8.01
N PHE A 190 -7.97 9.71 7.17
CA PHE A 190 -6.52 9.64 7.03
C PHE A 190 -5.94 10.94 6.45
N ILE A 191 -6.41 11.36 5.28
CA ILE A 191 -5.98 12.59 4.59
C ILE A 191 -6.75 13.78 5.17
N ASN A 192 -6.37 14.18 6.38
CA ASN A 192 -7.08 15.21 7.14
C ASN A 192 -6.12 16.13 7.90
N VAL A 193 -6.41 17.43 7.91
CA VAL A 193 -5.65 18.42 8.68
C VAL A 193 -5.71 18.18 10.20
N ALA A 194 -6.70 17.41 10.66
CA ALA A 194 -6.81 16.95 12.04
C ALA A 194 -5.94 15.70 12.32
N ASN A 195 -5.35 15.08 11.30
CA ASN A 195 -4.39 13.98 11.38
C ASN A 195 -3.01 14.41 10.82
N PRO A 196 -2.36 15.45 11.38
CA PRO A 196 -1.09 15.97 10.84
C PRO A 196 0.07 14.97 10.97
N GLY A 197 -0.04 14.01 11.91
CA GLY A 197 0.93 12.92 12.07
C GLY A 197 0.90 11.92 10.92
N GLY A 198 -0.19 11.88 10.14
CA GLY A 198 -0.36 10.85 9.12
C GLY A 198 -0.57 9.47 9.71
N ALA A 199 -1.24 9.36 10.86
CA ALA A 199 -1.51 8.09 11.49
C ALA A 199 -2.42 7.25 10.60
N GLU A 200 -1.95 6.07 10.17
CA GLU A 200 -2.71 5.19 9.29
C GLU A 200 -3.95 4.62 10.00
N PRO A 201 -5.05 4.40 9.27
CA PRO A 201 -6.16 3.62 9.78
C PRO A 201 -5.70 2.20 10.17
N VAL A 202 -5.79 1.87 11.45
CA VAL A 202 -5.48 0.53 11.96
C VAL A 202 -6.67 -0.40 11.67
N PRO A 203 -6.45 -1.63 11.15
CA PRO A 203 -7.55 -2.56 10.89
C PRO A 203 -8.25 -3.02 12.16
N ASP A 204 -9.50 -3.44 12.01
CA ASP A 204 -10.34 -3.93 13.11
C ASP A 204 -10.05 -5.41 13.44
N SER A 205 -9.62 -6.19 12.44
CA SER A 205 -9.26 -7.60 12.62
C SER A 205 -8.31 -8.12 11.53
N GLY A 206 -7.73 -9.30 11.77
CA GLY A 206 -7.01 -10.08 10.76
C GLY A 206 -7.83 -11.25 10.25
N LEU A 207 -7.55 -11.64 9.01
CA LEU A 207 -8.17 -12.74 8.30
C LEU A 207 -7.12 -13.75 7.86
N MET A 208 -7.42 -15.02 8.09
CA MET A 208 -6.73 -16.18 7.54
C MET A 208 -7.75 -17.17 7.01
N TYR A 209 -7.64 -17.54 5.74
CA TYR A 209 -8.53 -18.50 5.09
C TYR A 209 -7.78 -19.28 4.01
N PHE A 210 -8.36 -20.40 3.58
CA PHE A 210 -7.65 -21.37 2.74
C PHE A 210 -8.35 -21.60 1.40
N ALA A 211 -7.55 -21.86 0.37
CA ALA A 211 -8.02 -22.27 -0.94
C ALA A 211 -7.26 -23.49 -1.47
N GLN A 212 -7.91 -24.25 -2.34
CA GLN A 212 -7.33 -25.37 -3.08
C GLN A 212 -8.07 -25.53 -4.41
N ASN A 213 -7.35 -25.78 -5.50
CA ASN A 213 -7.90 -26.12 -6.82
C ASN A 213 -8.99 -25.12 -7.29
N GLY A 214 -8.70 -23.81 -7.21
CA GLY A 214 -9.64 -22.77 -7.63
C GLY A 214 -10.88 -22.59 -6.74
N SER A 215 -10.90 -23.14 -5.52
CA SER A 215 -12.03 -23.02 -4.58
C SER A 215 -11.57 -22.76 -3.16
N TYR A 216 -12.33 -21.95 -2.41
CA TYR A 216 -12.10 -21.75 -0.99
C TYR A 216 -12.55 -22.96 -0.17
N LEU A 217 -11.82 -23.26 0.91
CA LEU A 217 -12.24 -24.28 1.86
C LEU A 217 -13.40 -23.77 2.71
N PRO A 218 -14.44 -24.60 2.94
CA PRO A 218 -15.57 -24.21 3.77
C PRO A 218 -15.15 -24.12 5.24
N PRO A 219 -15.95 -23.43 6.06
CA PRO A 219 -15.77 -23.43 7.51
C PRO A 219 -15.87 -24.82 8.13
N ILE A 220 -15.41 -24.95 9.37
CA ILE A 220 -15.59 -26.17 10.16
C ILE A 220 -17.10 -26.46 10.28
N PRO A 221 -17.57 -27.66 9.89
CA PRO A 221 -19.00 -27.98 9.90
C PRO A 221 -19.66 -27.73 11.26
N GLY A 222 -20.76 -26.96 11.24
CA GLY A 222 -21.56 -26.66 12.43
C GLY A 222 -21.06 -25.48 13.27
N ARG A 223 -20.08 -24.71 12.78
CA ARG A 223 -19.59 -23.47 13.40
C ARG A 223 -19.91 -22.20 12.60
N ASP A 224 -20.74 -22.31 11.56
CA ASP A 224 -21.06 -21.20 10.66
C ASP A 224 -21.68 -20.01 11.40
N VAL A 225 -21.16 -18.82 11.12
CA VAL A 225 -21.74 -17.54 11.53
C VAL A 225 -22.74 -17.06 10.47
N ASP A 226 -23.90 -16.59 10.94
CA ASP A 226 -24.96 -15.94 10.17
C ASP A 226 -24.80 -14.42 10.29
N PRO A 227 -24.95 -13.58 9.24
CA PRO A 227 -25.21 -13.90 7.82
C PRO A 227 -24.01 -13.59 6.88
N VAL A 228 -24.00 -14.26 5.72
CA VAL A 228 -23.24 -13.99 4.47
C VAL A 228 -21.83 -14.58 4.29
N THR A 229 -21.15 -15.16 5.30
CA THR A 229 -19.82 -15.79 5.06
C THR A 229 -19.73 -17.29 5.33
N SER A 230 -20.85 -17.99 5.53
CA SER A 230 -20.85 -19.45 5.80
C SER A 230 -20.25 -20.33 4.69
N ALA A 231 -19.92 -19.77 3.51
CA ALA A 231 -19.28 -20.51 2.43
C ALA A 231 -17.75 -20.65 2.60
N VAL A 232 -17.11 -19.77 3.37
CA VAL A 232 -15.63 -19.73 3.51
C VAL A 232 -15.25 -19.71 5.00
N GLY A 233 -14.34 -20.60 5.37
CA GLY A 233 -13.80 -20.61 6.73
C GLY A 233 -12.75 -19.52 6.91
N PHE A 234 -12.96 -18.62 7.88
CA PHE A 234 -11.97 -17.63 8.32
C PHE A 234 -11.46 -17.96 9.73
N ASN A 235 -10.20 -17.66 9.99
CA ASN A 235 -9.51 -17.74 11.29
C ASN A 235 -9.70 -19.11 11.97
N GLU A 236 -10.26 -19.13 13.19
CA GLU A 236 -10.45 -20.35 13.98
C GLU A 236 -11.51 -21.29 13.38
N ASN A 237 -12.28 -20.78 12.41
CA ASN A 237 -13.23 -21.55 11.63
C ASN A 237 -12.64 -22.08 10.31
N ALA A 238 -11.42 -21.67 9.95
CA ALA A 238 -10.66 -22.23 8.84
C ALA A 238 -9.81 -23.42 9.34
N THR A 239 -9.62 -24.45 8.52
CA THR A 239 -8.67 -25.53 8.83
C THR A 239 -8.07 -26.18 7.59
N LEU A 240 -6.83 -26.67 7.70
CA LEU A 240 -6.15 -27.47 6.69
C LEU A 240 -6.16 -28.96 7.07
N PRO A 241 -6.69 -29.86 6.22
CA PRO A 241 -6.69 -31.28 6.50
C PRO A 241 -5.36 -31.95 6.14
N PHE A 242 -4.64 -32.47 7.14
CA PHE A 242 -3.37 -33.18 6.92
C PHE A 242 -3.53 -34.68 7.09
N GLN A 243 -2.91 -35.44 6.19
CA GLN A 243 -2.76 -36.89 6.31
C GLN A 243 -1.37 -37.22 6.86
N PRO A 244 -1.26 -38.15 7.81
CA PRO A 244 0.01 -38.47 8.45
C PRO A 244 1.09 -38.90 7.45
N GLY A 245 2.30 -38.36 7.61
CA GLY A 245 3.48 -38.70 6.82
C GLY A 245 3.54 -38.09 5.43
N LYS A 246 2.53 -37.32 5.01
CA LYS A 246 2.54 -36.58 3.73
C LYS A 246 3.24 -35.23 3.86
N THR A 247 3.84 -34.76 2.78
CA THR A 247 4.40 -33.40 2.68
C THR A 247 3.48 -32.50 1.88
N TYR A 248 3.17 -31.33 2.43
CA TYR A 248 2.27 -30.34 1.84
C TYR A 248 3.03 -29.10 1.41
N ARG A 249 2.71 -28.56 0.23
CA ARG A 249 3.09 -27.19 -0.16
C ARG A 249 2.03 -26.22 0.32
N LEU A 250 2.41 -25.23 1.13
CA LEU A 250 1.53 -24.14 1.55
C LEU A 250 1.97 -22.84 0.89
N ARG A 251 1.08 -22.25 0.08
CA ARG A 251 1.28 -20.99 -0.65
C ARG A 251 0.73 -19.84 0.17
N ILE A 252 1.59 -19.16 0.93
CA ILE A 252 1.21 -18.06 1.80
C ILE A 252 1.23 -16.77 1.00
N VAL A 253 0.12 -16.04 1.00
CA VAL A 253 0.00 -14.73 0.35
C VAL A 253 -0.60 -13.72 1.31
N ASN A 254 0.05 -12.57 1.46
CA ASN A 254 -0.49 -11.45 2.22
C ASN A 254 -1.17 -10.46 1.28
N THR A 255 -2.51 -10.40 1.35
CA THR A 255 -3.37 -9.54 0.53
C THR A 255 -3.85 -8.30 1.27
N SER A 256 -3.28 -7.98 2.44
CA SER A 256 -3.63 -6.84 3.30
C SER A 256 -3.56 -5.47 2.60
N ALA A 257 -4.22 -4.48 3.19
CA ALA A 257 -4.03 -3.07 2.88
C ALA A 257 -2.82 -2.48 3.60
N PHE A 258 -2.51 -2.96 4.81
CA PHE A 258 -1.52 -2.38 5.70
C PHE A 258 -0.73 -3.44 6.50
N ALA A 259 -1.42 -4.40 7.13
CA ALA A 259 -0.78 -5.28 8.09
C ALA A 259 0.19 -6.30 7.44
N ALA A 260 1.43 -6.35 7.95
CA ALA A 260 2.32 -7.51 7.80
C ALA A 260 1.95 -8.60 8.82
N PHE A 261 2.36 -9.84 8.55
CA PHE A 261 2.08 -10.98 9.42
C PHE A 261 3.33 -11.81 9.71
N PHE A 262 3.43 -12.30 10.94
CA PHE A 262 4.37 -13.33 11.37
C PHE A 262 3.65 -14.69 11.37
N PHE A 263 4.03 -15.57 10.46
CA PHE A 263 3.40 -16.86 10.23
C PHE A 263 4.25 -18.02 10.78
N TRP A 264 3.63 -18.94 11.54
CA TRP A 264 4.23 -20.22 11.92
C TRP A 264 3.19 -21.30 12.21
N ILE A 265 3.66 -22.54 12.33
CA ILE A 265 2.83 -23.72 12.58
C ILE A 265 3.39 -24.49 13.75
N ASP A 266 2.58 -24.68 14.79
CA ASP A 266 3.03 -25.39 15.98
C ASP A 266 3.39 -26.85 15.67
N GLY A 267 4.51 -27.31 16.24
CA GLY A 267 4.96 -28.70 16.11
C GLY A 267 5.45 -29.12 14.72
N HIS A 268 5.60 -28.18 13.79
CA HIS A 268 6.05 -28.44 12.42
C HIS A 268 7.27 -27.58 12.05
N GLU A 269 8.19 -28.19 11.32
CA GLU A 269 9.25 -27.46 10.62
C GLU A 269 8.69 -26.92 9.31
N MET A 270 9.09 -25.70 8.94
CA MET A 270 8.74 -25.07 7.67
C MET A 270 9.99 -24.90 6.81
N GLN A 271 9.87 -25.16 5.50
CA GLN A 271 10.95 -24.95 4.55
C GLN A 271 10.48 -24.06 3.41
N ILE A 272 11.02 -22.84 3.30
CA ILE A 272 10.72 -21.94 2.19
C ILE A 272 11.29 -22.53 0.91
N ILE A 273 10.46 -22.62 -0.13
CA ILE A 273 10.83 -23.13 -1.46
C ILE A 273 10.51 -22.14 -2.59
N GLU A 274 9.73 -21.10 -2.32
CA GLU A 274 9.39 -20.06 -3.30
C GLU A 274 9.25 -18.72 -2.58
N ALA A 275 9.71 -17.63 -3.21
CA ALA A 275 9.41 -16.26 -2.81
C ALA A 275 8.95 -15.47 -4.04
N ASP A 276 7.73 -14.92 -3.99
CA ASP A 276 7.10 -14.13 -5.06
C ASP A 276 7.14 -14.82 -6.45
N GLY A 277 6.90 -16.14 -6.48
CA GLY A 277 6.96 -16.96 -7.70
C GLY A 277 8.38 -17.28 -8.19
N THR A 278 9.42 -17.02 -7.41
CA THR A 278 10.79 -17.43 -7.69
C THR A 278 11.10 -18.67 -6.86
N ASP A 279 11.29 -19.83 -7.49
CA ASP A 279 11.71 -21.04 -6.78
C ASP A 279 13.12 -20.87 -6.21
N VAL A 280 13.31 -21.33 -4.99
CA VAL A 280 14.57 -21.25 -4.23
C VAL A 280 14.96 -22.61 -3.67
N GLU A 281 16.24 -22.77 -3.35
CA GLU A 281 16.69 -23.92 -2.56
C GLU A 281 15.94 -23.96 -1.21
N PRO A 282 15.50 -25.14 -0.73
CA PRO A 282 14.77 -25.24 0.53
C PRO A 282 15.51 -24.59 1.70
N TYR A 283 14.87 -23.58 2.31
CA TYR A 283 15.42 -22.82 3.44
C TYR A 283 14.58 -23.07 4.69
N VAL A 284 15.16 -23.73 5.69
CA VAL A 284 14.47 -24.06 6.96
C VAL A 284 14.27 -22.81 7.80
N THR A 285 13.05 -22.62 8.31
CA THR A 285 12.72 -21.51 9.22
C THR A 285 11.65 -21.95 10.23
N ASP A 286 11.63 -21.28 11.37
CA ASP A 286 10.61 -21.41 12.43
C ASP A 286 9.51 -20.35 12.33
N LEU A 287 9.81 -19.20 11.72
CA LEU A 287 8.89 -18.08 11.50
C LEU A 287 9.07 -17.53 10.08
N ILE A 288 7.98 -17.00 9.51
CA ILE A 288 8.00 -16.26 8.25
C ILE A 288 7.33 -14.90 8.47
N SER A 289 8.10 -13.82 8.35
CA SER A 289 7.56 -12.47 8.20
C SER A 289 7.09 -12.27 6.75
N VAL A 290 5.81 -11.95 6.57
CA VAL A 290 5.16 -11.74 5.27
C VAL A 290 4.52 -10.36 5.25
N THR A 291 5.21 -9.38 4.65
CA THR A 291 4.66 -8.04 4.46
C THR A 291 3.59 -8.02 3.36
N VAL A 292 2.88 -6.90 3.23
CA VAL A 292 1.82 -6.73 2.23
C VAL A 292 2.35 -7.08 0.83
N ALA A 293 1.53 -7.79 0.06
CA ALA A 293 1.80 -8.22 -1.32
C ALA A 293 2.91 -9.26 -1.52
N GLN A 294 3.64 -9.65 -0.48
CA GLN A 294 4.59 -10.76 -0.57
C GLN A 294 3.89 -12.12 -0.54
N ARG A 295 4.55 -13.09 -1.17
CA ARG A 295 4.18 -14.50 -1.19
C ARG A 295 5.39 -15.36 -0.85
N TYR A 296 5.15 -16.40 -0.05
CA TYR A 296 6.11 -17.49 0.14
C TYR A 296 5.40 -18.82 -0.05
N SER A 297 6.02 -19.76 -0.76
CA SER A 297 5.61 -21.16 -0.68
C SER A 297 6.53 -21.91 0.27
N ILE A 298 5.94 -22.73 1.15
CA ILE A 298 6.69 -23.58 2.08
C ILE A 298 6.31 -25.04 1.96
N LEU A 299 7.24 -25.93 2.30
CA LEU A 299 6.98 -27.34 2.55
C LEU A 299 6.78 -27.60 4.04
N VAL A 300 5.73 -28.36 4.36
CA VAL A 300 5.40 -28.81 5.71
C VAL A 300 5.10 -30.30 5.68
N THR A 301 5.88 -31.09 6.42
CA THR A 301 5.66 -32.55 6.50
C THR A 301 4.79 -32.92 7.69
N ALA A 302 3.68 -33.58 7.40
CA ALA A 302 2.72 -34.02 8.39
C ALA A 302 3.32 -35.10 9.29
N ARG A 303 3.16 -34.93 10.60
CA ARG A 303 3.61 -35.86 11.63
C ARG A 303 2.90 -37.20 11.48
N ASN A 304 3.57 -38.29 11.88
CA ASN A 304 2.94 -39.62 11.91
C ASN A 304 1.94 -39.77 13.08
N ASP A 305 2.07 -38.95 14.12
CA ASP A 305 1.20 -38.97 15.29
C ASP A 305 -0.04 -38.09 15.07
N THR A 306 -1.23 -38.71 15.16
CA THR A 306 -2.53 -38.06 15.00
C THR A 306 -3.22 -37.77 16.33
N SER A 307 -2.49 -37.85 17.45
CA SER A 307 -3.04 -37.60 18.79
C SER A 307 -3.41 -36.12 19.04
N SER A 308 -2.88 -35.20 18.22
CA SER A 308 -3.11 -33.76 18.28
C SER A 308 -3.41 -33.16 16.91
N ASN A 309 -4.26 -32.15 16.90
CA ASN A 309 -4.33 -31.11 15.87
C ASN A 309 -3.39 -29.96 16.27
N TRP A 310 -3.01 -29.10 15.34
CA TRP A 310 -1.95 -28.10 15.58
C TRP A 310 -2.41 -26.71 15.16
N ALA A 311 -2.10 -25.70 15.98
CA ALA A 311 -2.41 -24.32 15.66
C ALA A 311 -1.51 -23.80 14.53
N ILE A 312 -2.12 -22.99 13.67
CA ILE A 312 -1.44 -22.14 12.69
C ILE A 312 -1.60 -20.72 13.22
N HIS A 313 -0.52 -19.96 13.24
CA HIS A 313 -0.50 -18.59 13.73
C HIS A 313 -0.11 -17.64 12.59
N ALA A 314 -0.77 -16.49 12.55
CA ALA A 314 -0.47 -15.39 11.64
C ALA A 314 -0.67 -14.07 12.39
N ASN A 315 0.27 -13.72 13.26
CA ASN A 315 0.11 -12.54 14.12
C ASN A 315 0.48 -11.28 13.35
N MET A 316 -0.33 -10.23 13.47
CA MET A 316 -0.04 -8.94 12.86
C MET A 316 1.24 -8.33 13.43
N ASP A 317 2.03 -7.68 12.57
CA ASP A 317 3.16 -6.87 12.98
C ASP A 317 2.68 -5.55 13.58
N SER A 318 2.39 -5.58 14.89
CA SER A 318 1.84 -4.42 15.60
C SER A 318 2.82 -3.25 15.71
N ASP A 319 4.11 -3.45 15.45
CA ASP A 319 5.10 -2.36 15.41
C ASP A 319 4.82 -1.39 14.24
N MET A 320 4.01 -1.81 13.26
CA MET A 320 3.55 -0.95 12.17
C MET A 320 2.39 -0.02 12.58
N PHE A 321 1.74 -0.25 13.72
CA PHE A 321 0.57 0.53 14.14
C PHE A 321 0.94 1.63 15.13
N ASP A 322 0.60 2.88 14.79
CA ASP A 322 0.78 4.04 15.69
C ASP A 322 0.19 3.83 17.08
N THR A 323 -1.02 3.27 17.12
CA THR A 323 -1.68 2.86 18.36
C THR A 323 -2.45 1.57 18.12
N ILE A 324 -2.39 0.64 19.06
CA ILE A 324 -3.17 -0.61 18.97
C ILE A 324 -4.53 -0.37 19.63
N PRO A 325 -5.64 -0.39 18.88
CA PRO A 325 -6.97 -0.24 19.45
C PRO A 325 -7.25 -1.37 20.47
N PRO A 326 -7.90 -1.08 21.61
CA PRO A 326 -8.21 -2.12 22.61
C PRO A 326 -9.10 -3.26 22.10
N ALA A 327 -9.84 -3.03 21.01
CA ALA A 327 -10.71 -4.01 20.39
C ALA A 327 -9.98 -4.95 19.41
N LEU A 328 -8.80 -4.54 18.90
CA LEU A 328 -8.05 -5.33 17.95
C LEU A 328 -7.37 -6.50 18.67
N ASN A 329 -7.67 -7.72 18.22
CA ASN A 329 -6.83 -8.88 18.50
C ASN A 329 -5.82 -9.04 17.36
N PRO A 330 -4.52 -8.72 17.56
CA PRO A 330 -3.52 -8.86 16.52
C PRO A 330 -3.14 -10.33 16.25
N ASN A 331 -3.56 -11.26 17.11
CA ASN A 331 -3.22 -12.66 16.98
C ASN A 331 -4.29 -13.40 16.17
N VAL A 332 -3.93 -13.87 14.98
CA VAL A 332 -4.83 -14.65 14.13
C VAL A 332 -4.45 -16.11 14.22
N THR A 333 -5.41 -16.96 14.56
CA THR A 333 -5.19 -18.40 14.74
C THR A 333 -6.08 -19.21 13.81
N SER A 334 -5.52 -20.28 13.25
CA SER A 334 -6.24 -21.32 12.53
C SER A 334 -5.66 -22.68 12.92
N SER A 335 -5.96 -23.76 12.17
CA SER A 335 -5.50 -25.09 12.58
C SER A 335 -5.23 -26.05 11.42
N ILE A 336 -4.26 -26.93 11.65
CA ILE A 336 -4.10 -28.19 10.91
C ILE A 336 -4.90 -29.27 11.63
N THR A 337 -5.83 -29.88 10.91
CA THR A 337 -6.62 -31.02 11.39
C THR A 337 -6.06 -32.34 10.87
N TYR A 338 -5.57 -33.17 11.77
CA TYR A 338 -5.22 -34.57 11.53
C TYR A 338 -6.41 -35.50 11.78
N ALA A 339 -7.20 -35.21 12.82
CA ALA A 339 -8.39 -35.98 13.17
C ALA A 339 -9.43 -35.08 13.84
N ALA A 340 -10.70 -35.19 13.42
CA ALA A 340 -11.79 -34.32 13.87
C ALA A 340 -12.05 -34.30 15.40
N GLY A 341 -11.58 -35.30 16.14
CA GLY A 341 -11.75 -35.40 17.60
C GLY A 341 -10.46 -35.20 18.40
N ALA A 342 -9.32 -34.95 17.76
CA ALA A 342 -8.07 -34.70 18.46
C ALA A 342 -8.05 -33.29 19.08
N PRO A 343 -7.44 -33.11 20.27
CA PRO A 343 -7.28 -31.79 20.87
C PRO A 343 -6.41 -30.90 19.99
N LEU A 344 -6.71 -29.59 19.96
CA LEU A 344 -5.83 -28.58 19.37
C LEU A 344 -4.67 -28.33 20.32
N THR A 345 -3.45 -28.52 19.83
CA THR A 345 -2.22 -28.10 20.49
C THR A 345 -1.87 -26.71 20.02
N ASP A 346 -1.85 -25.78 20.97
CA ASP A 346 -1.46 -24.38 20.80
C ASP A 346 -0.34 -24.12 21.79
N SER A 347 0.86 -23.90 21.25
CA SER A 347 2.08 -23.67 22.03
C SER A 347 2.22 -22.20 22.46
N GLY A 348 1.32 -21.33 22.00
CA GLY A 348 1.32 -19.91 22.28
C GLY A 348 2.33 -19.14 21.43
N PHE A 349 2.98 -18.16 22.06
CA PHE A 349 3.80 -17.17 21.37
C PHE A 349 5.23 -17.63 21.11
N ILE A 350 5.81 -17.13 20.04
CA ILE A 350 7.26 -17.16 19.81
C ILE A 350 7.92 -16.03 20.63
N ASP A 351 9.09 -16.30 21.21
CA ASP A 351 9.81 -15.38 22.10
C ASP A 351 10.22 -14.07 21.41
N ALA A 352 10.54 -14.13 20.12
CA ALA A 352 10.93 -12.96 19.32
C ALA A 352 10.52 -13.14 17.84
N TYR A 353 9.87 -12.13 17.29
CA TYR A 353 9.64 -12.05 15.84
C TYR A 353 10.87 -11.50 15.12
N HIS A 354 11.10 -12.01 13.91
CA HIS A 354 12.18 -11.56 13.05
C HIS A 354 11.76 -11.64 11.58
N ASP A 355 12.45 -10.86 10.74
CA ASP A 355 12.24 -10.91 9.29
C ASP A 355 12.88 -12.15 8.67
N VAL A 356 12.40 -12.53 7.49
CA VAL A 356 13.06 -13.53 6.65
C VAL A 356 14.36 -12.93 6.13
N ALA A 357 15.47 -13.66 6.27
CA ALA A 357 16.76 -13.28 5.70
C ALA A 357 16.74 -13.47 4.17
N ASP A 358 16.03 -12.59 3.46
CA ASP A 358 15.72 -12.73 2.04
C ASP A 358 16.95 -12.80 1.12
N LEU A 359 18.04 -12.10 1.46
CA LEU A 359 19.33 -12.23 0.75
C LEU A 359 19.96 -13.64 0.86
N SER A 360 19.54 -14.45 1.83
CA SER A 360 20.02 -15.83 2.01
C SER A 360 19.23 -16.86 1.20
N LEU A 361 18.11 -16.45 0.57
CA LEU A 361 17.35 -17.32 -0.31
C LEU A 361 18.06 -17.42 -1.66
N VAL A 362 18.35 -18.64 -2.10
CA VAL A 362 19.10 -18.92 -3.33
C VAL A 362 18.16 -19.40 -4.42
N PRO A 363 17.90 -18.62 -5.48
CA PRO A 363 17.03 -19.05 -6.57
C PRO A 363 17.53 -20.32 -7.27
N LEU A 364 16.63 -21.21 -7.68
CA LEU A 364 17.02 -22.43 -8.41
C LEU A 364 17.57 -22.12 -9.82
N GLU A 365 16.94 -21.17 -10.51
CA GLU A 365 17.45 -20.66 -11.78
C GLU A 365 18.58 -19.66 -11.52
N VAL A 366 19.76 -19.93 -12.09
CA VAL A 366 20.93 -19.07 -11.95
C VAL A 366 20.88 -17.94 -12.97
N ILE A 367 20.56 -16.74 -12.50
CA ILE A 367 20.60 -15.50 -13.30
C ILE A 367 21.66 -14.58 -12.70
N PRO A 368 22.77 -14.30 -13.41
CA PRO A 368 23.84 -13.47 -12.88
C PRO A 368 23.40 -12.02 -12.71
N LEU A 369 24.05 -11.32 -11.80
CA LEU A 369 23.93 -9.87 -11.63
C LEU A 369 24.76 -9.15 -12.71
N PRO A 370 24.17 -8.48 -13.72
CA PRO A 370 24.91 -7.64 -14.65
C PRO A 370 25.43 -6.39 -13.94
N ALA A 371 26.48 -5.76 -14.47
CA ALA A 371 26.99 -4.49 -13.93
C ALA A 371 25.97 -3.37 -14.18
N ALA A 372 25.74 -2.50 -13.20
CA ALA A 372 24.86 -1.35 -13.36
C ALA A 372 25.46 -0.27 -14.27
N ASP A 373 24.64 0.26 -15.17
CA ASP A 373 24.94 1.41 -16.01
C ASP A 373 24.62 2.72 -15.28
N ARG A 374 23.57 2.70 -14.44
CA ARG A 374 23.03 3.88 -13.75
C ARG A 374 22.51 3.51 -12.36
N THR A 375 22.58 4.47 -11.44
CA THR A 375 21.94 4.41 -10.13
C THR A 375 20.87 5.50 -10.02
N ILE A 376 19.72 5.14 -9.48
CA ILE A 376 18.61 6.01 -9.10
C ILE A 376 18.44 5.87 -7.59
N GLU A 377 18.53 6.98 -6.87
CA GLU A 377 18.29 7.00 -5.43
C GLU A 377 16.88 7.50 -5.15
N LEU A 378 16.18 6.78 -4.27
CA LEU A 378 14.83 7.11 -3.82
C LEU A 378 14.82 7.11 -2.29
N GLU A 379 14.71 8.30 -1.71
CA GLU A 379 14.59 8.48 -0.25
C GLU A 379 13.13 8.71 0.14
N VAL A 380 12.62 7.82 0.99
CA VAL A 380 11.26 7.84 1.55
C VAL A 380 11.22 8.83 2.70
N SER A 381 10.18 9.68 2.71
CA SER A 381 9.88 10.57 3.84
C SER A 381 8.40 10.88 3.90
N PHE A 382 7.90 11.17 5.11
CA PHE A 382 6.54 11.62 5.38
C PHE A 382 6.58 12.94 6.12
N ASP A 383 5.71 13.89 5.73
CA ASP A 383 5.56 15.15 6.47
C ASP A 383 4.21 15.81 6.16
N THR A 384 3.79 16.75 7.01
CA THR A 384 2.68 17.65 6.71
C THR A 384 3.10 18.65 5.63
N LEU A 385 2.44 18.63 4.47
CA LEU A 385 2.78 19.47 3.34
C LEU A 385 1.98 20.78 3.31
N THR A 386 2.16 21.59 2.26
CA THR A 386 1.64 22.97 2.17
C THR A 386 0.12 23.14 2.29
N ASP A 387 -0.63 22.08 2.07
CA ASP A 387 -2.08 22.02 2.19
C ASP A 387 -2.56 21.62 3.60
N GLY A 388 -1.64 21.20 4.47
CA GLY A 388 -1.89 20.92 5.88
C GLY A 388 -2.20 19.46 6.19
N THR A 389 -2.12 18.55 5.21
CA THR A 389 -2.25 17.10 5.41
C THR A 389 -0.88 16.41 5.32
N ASN A 390 -0.77 15.21 5.88
CA ASN A 390 0.43 14.40 5.79
C ASN A 390 0.51 13.72 4.42
N HIS A 391 1.68 13.74 3.79
CA HIS A 391 1.94 13.03 2.55
C HIS A 391 3.25 12.28 2.57
N ALA A 392 3.26 11.19 1.81
CA ALA A 392 4.46 10.45 1.50
C ALA A 392 5.19 11.05 0.30
N MET A 393 6.51 10.91 0.32
CA MET A 393 7.38 11.50 -0.68
C MET A 393 8.54 10.57 -1.01
N PHE A 394 8.91 10.57 -2.29
CA PHE A 394 10.25 10.19 -2.73
C PHE A 394 11.05 11.44 -3.02
N ASN A 395 12.24 11.59 -2.43
CA ASN A 395 13.13 12.74 -2.68
C ASN A 395 12.41 14.10 -2.53
N LEU A 396 11.56 14.23 -1.49
CA LEU A 396 10.74 15.41 -1.20
C LEU A 396 9.66 15.75 -2.26
N LEU A 397 9.28 14.76 -3.06
CA LEU A 397 8.26 14.85 -4.10
C LEU A 397 7.17 13.81 -3.85
N THR A 398 5.91 14.26 -3.72
CA THR A 398 4.73 13.40 -3.58
C THR A 398 4.12 13.09 -4.96
N TYR A 399 3.95 11.81 -5.28
CA TYR A 399 3.39 11.40 -6.56
C TYR A 399 1.96 11.93 -6.72
N ASN A 400 1.70 12.50 -7.89
CA ASN A 400 0.35 12.81 -8.33
C ASN A 400 0.13 12.17 -9.69
N MET A 401 -1.07 11.62 -9.89
CA MET A 401 -1.44 11.07 -11.18
C MET A 401 -1.35 12.15 -12.26
N PRO A 402 -0.75 11.85 -13.43
CA PRO A 402 -0.68 12.79 -14.53
C PRO A 402 -2.07 13.02 -15.16
N THR A 403 -2.20 14.07 -15.97
CA THR A 403 -3.43 14.35 -16.73
C THR A 403 -3.62 13.35 -17.87
N VAL A 404 -2.53 12.97 -18.54
CA VAL A 404 -2.49 11.88 -19.52
C VAL A 404 -1.80 10.68 -18.86
N PRO A 405 -2.40 9.48 -18.82
CA PRO A 405 -1.74 8.34 -18.20
C PRO A 405 -0.41 8.02 -18.87
N SER A 406 0.60 7.62 -18.09
CA SER A 406 2.00 7.53 -18.53
C SER A 406 2.20 6.69 -19.80
N LEU A 407 1.49 5.57 -19.93
CA LEU A 407 1.55 4.73 -21.14
C LEU A 407 1.02 5.46 -22.38
N PHE A 408 -0.06 6.25 -22.27
CA PHE A 408 -0.58 7.01 -23.41
C PHE A 408 0.36 8.17 -23.80
N SER A 409 1.00 8.81 -22.83
CA SER A 409 2.07 9.78 -23.10
C SER A 409 3.23 9.13 -23.84
N GLN A 410 3.70 7.98 -23.33
CA GLN A 410 4.77 7.17 -23.94
C GLN A 410 4.46 6.82 -25.39
N MET A 411 3.21 6.45 -25.69
CA MET A 411 2.82 6.03 -27.03
C MET A 411 2.50 7.18 -28.00
N SER A 412 2.31 8.41 -27.52
CA SER A 412 1.84 9.54 -28.35
C SER A 412 2.90 10.62 -28.61
N LEU A 413 3.98 10.66 -27.84
CA LEU A 413 5.03 11.69 -27.94
C LEU A 413 6.05 11.46 -29.07
N GLY A 414 6.02 10.31 -29.75
CA GLY A 414 6.98 9.97 -30.79
C GLY A 414 8.42 10.00 -30.26
N ALA A 415 9.33 10.71 -30.95
CA ALA A 415 10.72 10.84 -30.53
C ALA A 415 10.90 11.50 -29.14
N ASN A 416 9.97 12.37 -28.73
CA ASN A 416 10.02 13.06 -27.44
C ASN A 416 9.67 12.14 -26.27
N ALA A 417 9.21 10.91 -26.52
CA ALA A 417 8.91 9.95 -25.46
C ALA A 417 10.16 9.51 -24.67
N SER A 418 11.36 9.75 -25.19
CA SER A 418 12.62 9.54 -24.47
C SER A 418 13.03 10.72 -23.59
N ASP A 419 12.29 11.83 -23.61
CA ASP A 419 12.57 12.99 -22.76
C ASP A 419 11.93 12.81 -21.37
N PRO A 420 12.72 12.74 -20.28
CA PRO A 420 12.17 12.63 -18.93
C PRO A 420 11.25 13.79 -18.54
N THR A 421 11.46 15.01 -19.07
CA THR A 421 10.64 16.18 -18.70
C THR A 421 9.17 15.99 -19.09
N ALA A 422 8.91 15.23 -20.15
CA ALA A 422 7.57 14.99 -20.66
C ALA A 422 6.66 14.20 -19.69
N TYR A 423 7.23 13.52 -18.69
CA TYR A 423 6.48 12.69 -17.75
C TYR A 423 6.34 13.31 -16.35
N GLY A 424 6.81 14.54 -16.17
CA GLY A 424 6.82 15.20 -14.88
C GLY A 424 7.89 14.67 -13.92
N PRO A 425 7.93 15.20 -12.68
CA PRO A 425 9.06 15.01 -11.77
C PRO A 425 9.07 13.65 -11.04
N TYR A 426 8.02 12.83 -11.21
CA TYR A 426 7.84 11.56 -10.51
C TYR A 426 8.11 10.33 -11.40
N SER A 427 8.71 10.57 -12.57
CA SER A 427 8.92 9.56 -13.60
C SER A 427 10.38 9.47 -14.02
N PHE A 428 10.86 8.27 -14.30
CA PHE A 428 12.21 8.01 -14.77
C PHE A 428 12.16 7.31 -16.11
N VAL A 429 12.78 7.88 -17.14
CA VAL A 429 12.97 7.21 -18.43
C VAL A 429 14.18 6.30 -18.34
N LEU A 430 14.01 5.05 -18.76
CA LEU A 430 15.05 4.02 -18.84
C LEU A 430 15.29 3.65 -20.31
N GLU A 431 16.56 3.55 -20.70
CA GLU A 431 16.94 3.14 -22.05
C GLU A 431 16.82 1.62 -22.23
N HIS A 432 16.65 1.15 -23.47
CA HIS A 432 16.46 -0.28 -23.72
C HIS A 432 17.70 -1.12 -23.34
N ASN A 433 17.49 -2.09 -22.46
CA ASN A 433 18.50 -2.94 -21.81
C ASN A 433 19.50 -2.17 -20.91
N GLU A 434 19.16 -0.95 -20.49
CA GLU A 434 19.90 -0.27 -19.41
C GLU A 434 19.80 -1.09 -18.13
N VAL A 435 20.93 -1.30 -17.46
CA VAL A 435 20.96 -1.95 -16.15
C VAL A 435 20.95 -0.88 -15.06
N VAL A 436 19.91 -0.89 -14.23
CA VAL A 436 19.65 0.19 -13.27
C VAL A 436 19.66 -0.35 -11.85
N ASP A 437 20.45 0.30 -10.99
CA ASP A 437 20.32 0.18 -9.54
C ASP A 437 19.31 1.20 -9.02
N ILE A 438 18.34 0.73 -8.26
CA ILE A 438 17.41 1.54 -7.49
C ILE A 438 17.80 1.40 -6.02
N VAL A 439 18.41 2.44 -5.45
CA VAL A 439 18.78 2.49 -4.03
C VAL A 439 17.64 3.14 -3.27
N LEU A 440 16.90 2.31 -2.55
CA LEU A 440 15.71 2.69 -1.81
C LEU A 440 16.07 2.89 -0.34
N LYS A 441 16.01 4.13 0.13
CA LYS A 441 16.39 4.55 1.49
C LYS A 441 15.14 4.88 2.29
N ASN A 442 14.95 4.24 3.42
CA ASN A 442 13.79 4.50 4.26
C ASN A 442 14.12 5.49 5.39
N GLY A 443 13.82 6.77 5.15
CA GLY A 443 13.96 7.83 6.17
C GLY A 443 12.77 7.94 7.12
N ASP A 444 11.75 7.10 6.97
CA ASP A 444 10.57 7.06 7.84
C ASP A 444 10.77 6.12 9.04
N ALA A 445 9.97 6.32 10.09
CA ALA A 445 9.97 5.49 11.29
C ALA A 445 9.29 4.12 11.09
N GLY A 446 8.45 3.97 10.08
CA GLY A 446 7.72 2.75 9.75
C GLY A 446 8.48 1.79 8.84
N LYS A 447 7.89 0.62 8.62
CA LYS A 447 8.35 -0.37 7.64
C LYS A 447 7.50 -0.24 6.37
N HIS A 448 8.13 -0.28 5.19
CA HIS A 448 7.39 -0.16 3.93
C HIS A 448 7.66 -1.33 2.99
N PRO A 449 6.63 -2.04 2.49
CA PRO A 449 6.74 -2.97 1.38
C PRO A 449 6.72 -2.23 0.05
N PHE A 450 7.80 -2.28 -0.73
CA PHE A 450 7.86 -1.69 -2.07
C PHE A 450 7.69 -2.74 -3.15
N HIS A 451 6.76 -2.50 -4.05
CA HIS A 451 6.43 -3.34 -5.18
C HIS A 451 6.82 -2.69 -6.51
N MET A 452 7.35 -3.49 -7.44
CA MET A 452 7.63 -3.07 -8.82
C MET A 452 6.79 -3.86 -9.82
N HIS A 453 6.03 -3.16 -10.65
CA HIS A 453 5.30 -3.76 -11.77
C HIS A 453 6.25 -4.19 -12.89
N GLY A 454 5.85 -5.19 -13.68
CA GLY A 454 6.54 -5.59 -14.91
C GLY A 454 7.87 -6.34 -14.73
N HIS A 455 8.42 -6.39 -13.51
CA HIS A 455 9.76 -6.92 -13.23
C HIS A 455 9.82 -7.73 -11.94
N LYS A 456 10.78 -8.65 -11.89
CA LYS A 456 11.36 -9.14 -10.63
C LYS A 456 12.75 -8.53 -10.51
N PHE A 457 12.94 -7.65 -9.54
CA PHE A 457 14.24 -7.08 -9.27
C PHE A 457 15.17 -8.07 -8.56
N GLN A 458 16.47 -7.93 -8.80
CA GLN A 458 17.52 -8.61 -8.05
C GLN A 458 17.82 -7.84 -6.77
N LEU A 459 17.79 -8.51 -5.61
CA LEU A 459 18.22 -7.95 -4.33
C LEU A 459 19.75 -7.98 -4.24
N VAL A 460 20.41 -6.83 -4.39
CA VAL A 460 21.87 -6.73 -4.48
C VAL A 460 22.51 -6.55 -3.11
N GLY A 461 21.84 -5.86 -2.20
CA GLY A 461 22.36 -5.58 -0.88
C GLY A 461 21.38 -4.80 -0.03
N ARG A 462 21.63 -4.83 1.28
CA ARG A 462 20.89 -4.09 2.31
C ARG A 462 21.88 -3.30 3.17
N ALA A 463 21.39 -2.21 3.74
CA ALA A 463 22.07 -1.42 4.77
C ALA A 463 21.11 -1.27 5.96
N GLU A 464 21.61 -1.45 7.17
CA GLU A 464 20.84 -1.37 8.43
C GLU A 464 20.73 0.07 8.96
N ASP A 465 21.61 0.97 8.54
CA ASP A 465 21.50 2.40 8.84
C ASP A 465 22.08 3.18 7.67
N TYR A 466 21.26 3.57 6.70
CA TYR A 466 21.75 4.23 5.47
C TYR A 466 22.45 5.58 5.71
N THR A 467 22.41 6.11 6.93
CA THR A 467 23.07 7.36 7.32
C THR A 467 24.47 7.14 7.94
N SER A 468 24.82 5.89 8.25
CA SER A 468 26.10 5.52 8.85
C SER A 468 27.18 5.22 7.81
N ASP A 469 28.44 5.51 8.15
CA ASP A 469 29.61 5.08 7.38
C ASP A 469 30.18 3.72 7.86
N ASP A 470 29.53 3.07 8.84
CA ASP A 470 30.00 1.80 9.41
C ASP A 470 29.76 0.64 8.42
N PRO A 471 30.82 -0.03 7.91
CA PRO A 471 30.67 -1.13 6.95
C PRO A 471 30.05 -2.41 7.56
N THR A 472 29.88 -2.47 8.88
CA THR A 472 29.15 -3.57 9.54
C THR A 472 27.64 -3.38 9.46
N LEU A 473 27.16 -2.14 9.52
CA LEU A 473 25.76 -1.78 9.32
C LEU A 473 25.43 -1.63 7.83
N ASN A 474 26.39 -1.13 7.05
CA ASN A 474 26.28 -0.90 5.62
C ASN A 474 27.36 -1.67 4.84
N PRO A 475 27.21 -3.00 4.70
CA PRO A 475 28.13 -3.78 3.90
C PRO A 475 28.26 -3.21 2.48
N PRO A 476 29.49 -3.07 1.94
CA PRO A 476 29.66 -2.66 0.55
C PRO A 476 28.92 -3.59 -0.41
N LEU A 477 28.31 -3.03 -1.44
CA LEU A 477 27.64 -3.82 -2.48
C LEU A 477 28.62 -4.81 -3.10
N VAL A 478 28.19 -6.07 -3.19
CA VAL A 478 28.96 -7.13 -3.83
C VAL A 478 28.60 -7.16 -5.30
N GLU A 479 29.45 -6.58 -6.14
CA GLU A 479 29.32 -6.67 -7.59
C GLU A 479 29.61 -8.09 -8.10
N GLY A 480 28.93 -8.48 -9.18
CA GLY A 480 29.13 -9.79 -9.83
C GLY A 480 28.61 -10.99 -9.03
N GLN A 481 27.59 -10.79 -8.18
CA GLN A 481 26.87 -11.90 -7.56
C GLN A 481 26.37 -12.88 -8.63
N ALA A 482 26.64 -14.17 -8.41
CA ALA A 482 26.31 -15.20 -9.39
C ALA A 482 24.80 -15.46 -9.51
N ASN A 483 24.05 -15.27 -8.42
CA ASN A 483 22.63 -15.59 -8.35
C ASN A 483 21.93 -14.85 -7.19
N PRO A 484 21.82 -13.51 -7.24
CA PRO A 484 21.07 -12.76 -6.24
C PRO A 484 19.60 -13.18 -6.21
N MET A 485 18.97 -13.08 -5.02
CA MET A 485 17.55 -13.33 -4.85
C MET A 485 16.73 -12.42 -5.77
N ARG A 486 15.65 -12.94 -6.37
CA ARG A 486 14.77 -12.19 -7.27
C ARG A 486 13.34 -12.22 -6.78
N ARG A 487 12.71 -11.05 -6.72
CA ARG A 487 11.31 -10.91 -6.31
C ARG A 487 10.68 -9.61 -6.81
N ASP A 488 9.39 -9.44 -6.59
CA ASP A 488 8.65 -8.24 -7.03
C ASP A 488 8.22 -7.33 -5.87
N THR A 489 8.30 -7.77 -4.60
CA THR A 489 7.97 -6.94 -3.44
C THR A 489 8.99 -7.08 -2.31
N VAL A 490 9.51 -5.98 -1.76
CA VAL A 490 10.54 -6.00 -0.70
C VAL A 490 10.17 -5.10 0.48
N GLN A 491 10.31 -5.61 1.70
CA GLN A 491 10.17 -4.79 2.90
C GLN A 491 11.46 -4.03 3.21
N VAL A 492 11.32 -2.74 3.49
CA VAL A 492 12.40 -1.88 3.96
C VAL A 492 12.03 -1.35 5.35
N PRO A 493 12.68 -1.85 6.43
CA PRO A 493 12.50 -1.33 7.77
C PRO A 493 12.96 0.12 7.91
N SER A 494 12.58 0.78 9.00
CA SER A 494 13.04 2.14 9.32
C SER A 494 14.56 2.24 9.33
N MET A 495 15.10 3.35 8.82
CA MET A 495 16.55 3.63 8.71
C MET A 495 17.35 2.67 7.83
N ASN A 496 16.72 1.61 7.30
CA ASN A 496 17.38 0.68 6.39
C ASN A 496 17.38 1.23 4.97
N SER A 497 18.22 0.64 4.12
CA SER A 497 18.09 0.75 2.67
C SER A 497 18.27 -0.59 1.98
N VAL A 498 17.76 -0.69 0.75
CA VAL A 498 17.94 -1.86 -0.11
C VAL A 498 18.33 -1.38 -1.51
N THR A 499 19.23 -2.11 -2.17
CA THR A 499 19.59 -1.88 -3.57
C THR A 499 18.95 -2.95 -4.44
N LEU A 500 18.08 -2.51 -5.36
CA LEU A 500 17.36 -3.34 -6.30
C LEU A 500 17.99 -3.16 -7.68
N ARG A 501 18.35 -4.24 -8.37
CA ARG A 501 18.86 -4.16 -9.76
C ARG A 501 17.85 -4.72 -10.73
N ILE A 502 17.60 -3.97 -11.81
CA ILE A 502 16.76 -4.38 -12.93
C ILE A 502 17.52 -4.22 -14.25
N VAL A 503 17.08 -4.98 -15.26
CA VAL A 503 17.44 -4.75 -16.65
C VAL A 503 16.21 -4.21 -17.34
N ALA A 504 16.32 -3.08 -18.05
CA ALA A 504 15.23 -2.45 -18.78
C ALA A 504 14.89 -3.19 -20.10
N ASP A 505 14.52 -4.47 -20.00
CA ASP A 505 14.25 -5.39 -21.12
C ASP A 505 12.75 -5.60 -21.45
N ASN A 506 11.85 -4.92 -20.73
CA ASN A 506 10.41 -5.00 -20.82
C ASN A 506 9.77 -3.62 -21.15
N PRO A 507 9.73 -3.21 -22.43
CA PRO A 507 9.22 -1.89 -22.83
C PRO A 507 7.77 -1.61 -22.39
N GLY A 508 7.59 -0.58 -21.56
CA GLY A 508 6.30 -0.25 -20.96
C GLY A 508 6.38 0.95 -20.01
N SER A 509 5.30 1.20 -19.26
CA SER A 509 5.28 2.17 -18.16
C SER A 509 4.94 1.40 -16.89
N TRP A 510 5.87 1.32 -15.95
CA TRP A 510 5.79 0.44 -14.79
C TRP A 510 5.72 1.23 -13.49
N PHE A 511 4.73 0.89 -12.67
CA PHE A 511 4.56 1.55 -11.37
C PHE A 511 5.52 0.95 -10.34
N PHE A 512 6.10 1.81 -9.51
CA PHE A 512 6.90 1.41 -8.35
C PHE A 512 6.41 2.17 -7.13
N HIS A 513 5.89 1.47 -6.14
CA HIS A 513 5.20 2.10 -5.02
C HIS A 513 5.26 1.29 -3.73
N CYS A 514 4.99 1.97 -2.61
CA CYS A 514 4.68 1.28 -1.36
C CYS A 514 3.33 0.56 -1.52
N HIS A 515 3.25 -0.68 -1.08
CA HIS A 515 2.05 -1.51 -1.16
C HIS A 515 1.16 -1.39 0.10
N ILE A 516 1.49 -0.48 1.02
CA ILE A 516 0.53 -0.02 2.03
C ILE A 516 -0.41 0.95 1.34
N GLU A 517 -1.70 0.63 1.28
CA GLU A 517 -2.68 1.38 0.47
C GLU A 517 -2.72 2.86 0.86
N TRP A 518 -2.73 3.13 2.17
CA TRP A 518 -2.74 4.48 2.70
C TRP A 518 -1.54 5.29 2.20
N HIS A 519 -0.36 4.68 2.11
CA HIS A 519 0.87 5.34 1.65
C HIS A 519 0.84 5.61 0.15
N LEU A 520 0.29 4.69 -0.64
CA LEU A 520 0.09 4.90 -2.07
C LEU A 520 -0.87 6.08 -2.32
N GLU A 521 -1.99 6.13 -1.61
CA GLU A 521 -3.01 7.18 -1.74
C GLU A 521 -2.49 8.59 -1.38
N VAL A 522 -1.45 8.69 -0.54
CA VAL A 522 -0.77 9.96 -0.23
C VAL A 522 0.52 10.18 -1.02
N GLY A 523 0.78 9.35 -2.03
CA GLY A 523 1.76 9.63 -3.09
C GLY A 523 3.11 8.94 -2.96
N LEU A 524 3.22 7.81 -2.24
CA LEU A 524 4.48 7.06 -2.13
C LEU A 524 4.77 6.19 -3.36
N ALA A 525 4.99 6.82 -4.50
CA ALA A 525 5.18 6.13 -5.76
C ALA A 525 6.07 6.90 -6.76
N VAL A 526 6.57 6.19 -7.77
CA VAL A 526 7.20 6.72 -8.99
C VAL A 526 6.85 5.84 -10.17
N VAL A 527 7.04 6.34 -11.40
CA VAL A 527 6.80 5.57 -12.63
C VAL A 527 8.09 5.41 -13.42
N PHE A 528 8.40 4.18 -13.82
CA PHE A 528 9.50 3.90 -14.76
C PHE A 528 8.94 3.82 -16.19
N ILE A 529 9.39 4.72 -17.05
CA ILE A 529 9.08 4.76 -18.47
C ILE A 529 10.18 4.01 -19.21
N GLU A 530 9.93 2.76 -19.52
CA GLU A 530 10.94 1.84 -19.99
C GLU A 530 10.95 1.73 -21.50
N ALA A 531 12.13 1.95 -22.09
CA ALA A 531 12.40 1.77 -23.52
C ALA A 531 11.29 2.36 -24.41
N PRO A 532 10.96 3.67 -24.28
CA PRO A 532 9.77 4.28 -24.89
C PRO A 532 9.71 4.13 -26.41
N GLN A 533 10.84 4.17 -27.11
CA GLN A 533 10.88 3.95 -28.56
C GLN A 533 10.53 2.49 -28.91
N GLN A 534 11.05 1.51 -28.17
CA GLN A 534 10.72 0.10 -28.38
C GLN A 534 9.27 -0.20 -28.00
N ALA A 535 8.74 0.47 -26.97
CA ALA A 535 7.33 0.39 -26.62
C ALA A 535 6.47 0.88 -27.80
N GLN A 536 6.79 2.02 -28.41
CA GLN A 536 6.06 2.52 -29.60
C GLN A 536 6.08 1.56 -30.80
N GLU A 537 7.15 0.77 -30.95
CA GLU A 537 7.27 -0.22 -32.04
C GLU A 537 6.51 -1.53 -31.76
N ARG A 538 6.45 -1.97 -30.49
CA ARG A 538 5.94 -3.30 -30.11
C ARG A 538 4.53 -3.27 -29.55
N ASN A 539 4.15 -2.18 -28.87
CA ASN A 539 2.92 -2.09 -28.10
C ASN A 539 1.77 -1.60 -29.00
N ALA A 540 0.62 -2.25 -28.89
CA ALA A 540 -0.58 -1.92 -29.63
C ALA A 540 -1.76 -1.83 -28.67
N ILE A 541 -1.90 -0.67 -28.01
CA ILE A 541 -3.00 -0.41 -27.08
C ILE A 541 -4.34 -0.65 -27.80
N PRO A 542 -5.25 -1.47 -27.26
CA PRO A 542 -6.52 -1.77 -27.91
C PRO A 542 -7.44 -0.54 -27.92
N GLN A 543 -8.26 -0.41 -28.97
CA GLN A 543 -9.17 0.74 -29.15
C GLN A 543 -10.10 0.98 -27.95
N VAL A 544 -10.51 -0.10 -27.26
CA VAL A 544 -11.36 -0.02 -26.07
C VAL A 544 -10.76 0.86 -24.97
N ALA A 545 -9.43 0.85 -24.79
CA ALA A 545 -8.78 1.67 -23.77
C ALA A 545 -8.88 3.17 -24.12
N PHE A 546 -8.71 3.53 -25.40
CA PHE A 546 -8.91 4.90 -25.87
C PHE A 546 -10.37 5.35 -25.71
N ASP A 547 -11.32 4.46 -26.02
CA ASP A 547 -12.74 4.75 -25.90
C ASP A 547 -13.15 4.96 -24.43
N GLN A 548 -12.59 4.18 -23.51
CA GLN A 548 -12.80 4.33 -22.06
C GLN A 548 -12.22 5.62 -21.50
N CYS A 549 -11.01 6.03 -21.93
CA CYS A 549 -10.47 7.35 -21.59
C CYS A 549 -11.40 8.46 -22.08
N LYS A 550 -11.88 8.36 -23.34
CA LYS A 550 -12.79 9.35 -23.92
C LYS A 550 -14.12 9.44 -23.17
N MET A 551 -14.70 8.31 -22.74
CA MET A 551 -15.92 8.29 -21.90
C MET A 551 -15.74 9.02 -20.58
N GLN A 552 -14.52 9.02 -20.03
CA GLN A 552 -14.17 9.67 -18.77
C GLN A 552 -13.64 11.11 -18.97
N GLY A 553 -13.55 11.60 -20.21
CA GLY A 553 -13.03 12.94 -20.51
C GLY A 553 -11.52 13.07 -20.38
N ILE A 554 -10.78 11.97 -20.52
CA ILE A 554 -9.34 11.89 -20.25
C ILE A 554 -8.55 11.92 -21.55
N PRO A 555 -7.56 12.83 -21.66
CA PRO A 555 -6.70 12.88 -22.83
C PRO A 555 -5.79 11.65 -22.90
N THR A 556 -5.55 11.19 -24.13
CA THR A 556 -4.68 10.04 -24.47
C THR A 556 -3.50 10.43 -25.34
N VAL A 557 -3.24 11.74 -25.46
CA VAL A 557 -2.23 12.31 -26.34
C VAL A 557 -1.54 13.46 -25.60
N GLY A 558 -0.22 13.52 -25.73
CA GLY A 558 0.62 14.59 -25.19
C GLY A 558 1.45 14.14 -24.00
N ASN A 559 2.18 15.08 -23.43
CA ASN A 559 2.98 14.89 -22.22
C ASN A 559 2.08 14.69 -20.99
N ALA A 560 2.67 14.54 -19.80
CA ALA A 560 1.93 14.32 -18.55
C ALA A 560 0.86 15.41 -18.24
N ALA A 561 0.97 16.60 -18.84
CA ALA A 561 0.00 17.69 -18.72
C ALA A 561 -0.97 17.80 -19.92
N GLY A 562 -0.83 16.95 -20.94
CA GLY A 562 -1.69 16.93 -22.13
C GLY A 562 -1.23 17.81 -23.30
N PHE A 563 0.01 18.29 -23.30
CA PHE A 563 0.56 19.07 -24.42
C PHE A 563 1.28 18.18 -25.43
N VAL A 564 0.94 18.36 -26.71
CA VAL A 564 1.46 17.53 -27.82
C VAL A 564 2.70 18.14 -28.46
N ASP A 565 2.71 19.47 -28.61
CA ASP A 565 3.72 20.18 -29.39
C ASP A 565 4.91 20.68 -28.56
N ASP A 566 4.80 20.63 -27.22
CA ASP A 566 5.82 21.11 -26.29
C ASP A 566 5.98 20.11 -25.12
N PRO A 567 7.00 19.24 -25.14
CA PRO A 567 7.21 18.25 -24.09
C PRO A 567 7.56 18.88 -22.74
N ASP A 568 8.15 20.09 -22.73
CA ASP A 568 8.59 20.78 -21.51
C ASP A 568 7.47 21.60 -20.83
N ASP A 569 6.37 21.90 -21.54
CA ASP A 569 5.25 22.62 -20.96
C ASP A 569 4.41 21.68 -20.07
N LEU A 570 4.65 21.74 -18.77
CA LEU A 570 3.87 21.01 -17.75
C LEU A 570 2.83 21.90 -17.07
N LYS A 571 2.41 23.01 -17.69
CA LYS A 571 1.45 23.93 -17.10
C LYS A 571 0.08 23.27 -16.92
N GLY A 572 -0.30 23.02 -15.67
CA GLY A 572 -1.57 22.38 -15.33
C GLY A 572 -1.40 20.92 -14.92
N LEU A 573 -0.18 20.37 -14.95
CA LEU A 573 0.14 19.12 -14.29
C LEU A 573 -0.25 19.23 -12.80
N PRO A 574 -1.02 18.27 -12.26
CA PRO A 574 -1.22 18.16 -10.82
C PRO A 574 0.14 18.03 -10.13
N ALA A 575 0.50 19.01 -9.32
CA ALA A 575 1.80 19.06 -8.65
C ALA A 575 1.63 19.54 -7.22
N GLY A 576 2.44 18.96 -6.33
CA GLY A 576 2.34 19.17 -4.90
C GLY A 576 1.25 18.29 -4.25
N PRO A 577 0.92 18.47 -2.98
CA PRO A 577 1.43 19.52 -2.10
C PRO A 577 2.95 19.41 -1.87
N PHE A 578 3.58 20.49 -1.42
CA PHE A 578 5.04 20.58 -1.30
C PHE A 578 5.47 20.61 0.17
N PRO A 579 6.72 20.22 0.48
CA PRO A 579 7.29 20.42 1.81
C PRO A 579 7.09 21.85 2.31
N GLN A 580 6.65 21.97 3.55
CA GLN A 580 6.50 23.27 4.17
C GLN A 580 7.86 23.93 4.35
N LYS A 581 7.97 25.21 3.97
CA LYS A 581 9.11 26.04 4.37
C LYS A 581 8.95 26.44 5.83
N LEU A 582 9.38 25.57 6.73
CA LEU A 582 9.38 25.79 8.17
C LEU A 582 10.33 26.95 8.51
N GLY A 583 9.80 27.98 9.17
CA GLY A 583 10.56 29.19 9.53
C GLY A 583 9.71 30.46 9.62
N TRP A 584 10.29 31.51 10.19
CA TRP A 584 9.62 32.80 10.31
C TRP A 584 9.57 33.50 8.95
N ARG A 585 8.38 33.54 8.32
CA ARG A 585 8.16 34.42 7.16
C ARG A 585 8.42 35.88 7.57
N PRO A 586 8.84 36.78 6.65
CA PRO A 586 9.07 38.19 6.99
C PRO A 586 7.90 38.83 7.75
N LYS A 587 6.66 38.49 7.38
CA LYS A 587 5.44 38.91 8.09
C LYS A 587 5.39 38.44 9.55
N GLY A 588 5.77 37.19 9.83
CA GLY A 588 5.85 36.63 11.18
C GLY A 588 6.96 37.29 12.00
N ILE A 589 8.13 37.54 11.38
CA ILE A 589 9.24 38.28 12.03
C ILE A 589 8.75 39.67 12.43
N TRP A 590 8.10 40.40 11.53
CA TRP A 590 7.54 41.73 11.83
C TRP A 590 6.45 41.70 12.89
N ALA A 591 5.54 40.73 12.83
CA ALA A 591 4.50 40.56 13.85
C ALA A 591 5.11 40.30 15.24
N MET A 592 6.05 39.36 15.34
CA MET A 592 6.73 39.04 16.60
C MET A 592 7.55 40.23 17.12
N THR A 593 8.25 40.93 16.23
CA THR A 593 9.00 42.15 16.56
C THR A 593 8.06 43.22 17.11
N GLY A 594 6.88 43.40 16.50
CA GLY A 594 5.84 44.31 16.98
C GLY A 594 5.27 43.91 18.36
N CYS A 595 5.01 42.62 18.58
CA CYS A 595 4.57 42.10 19.88
C CYS A 595 5.60 42.35 20.98
N VAL A 596 6.87 42.02 20.71
CA VAL A 596 7.98 42.24 21.64
C VAL A 596 8.15 43.73 21.93
N LEU A 597 8.13 44.59 20.90
CA LEU A 597 8.25 46.04 21.07
C LEU A 597 7.10 46.60 21.94
N THR A 598 5.87 46.16 21.69
CA THR A 598 4.70 46.59 22.45
C THR A 598 4.79 46.15 23.91
N ALA A 599 5.23 44.91 24.16
CA ALA A 599 5.45 44.41 25.51
C ALA A 599 6.53 45.22 26.25
N VAL A 600 7.65 45.52 25.59
CA VAL A 600 8.73 46.35 26.16
C VAL A 600 8.25 47.77 26.47
N ILE A 601 7.52 48.41 25.56
CA ILE A 601 6.93 49.74 25.79
C ILE A 601 5.94 49.69 26.97
N GLY A 602 5.11 48.65 27.04
CA GLY A 602 4.17 48.44 28.15
C GLY A 602 4.90 48.32 29.49
N MET A 603 5.93 47.47 29.57
CA MET A 603 6.76 47.33 30.77
C MET A 603 7.43 48.65 31.15
N LEU A 604 8.05 49.36 30.20
CA LEU A 604 8.66 50.66 30.45
C LEU A 604 7.66 51.71 30.95
N THR A 605 6.43 51.69 30.42
CA THR A 605 5.36 52.60 30.85
C THR A 605 4.93 52.30 32.29
N VAL A 606 4.78 51.03 32.66
CA VAL A 606 4.48 50.61 34.03
C VAL A 606 5.61 50.98 34.98
N THR A 607 6.86 50.72 34.60
CA THR A 607 8.04 51.11 35.39
C THR A 607 8.10 52.64 35.55
N TRP A 608 7.86 53.39 34.48
CA TRP A 608 7.83 54.85 34.53
C TRP A 608 6.72 55.36 35.45
N TYR A 609 5.52 54.80 35.39
CA TYR A 609 4.43 55.14 36.31
C TYR A 609 4.77 54.80 37.76
N ALA A 610 5.35 53.63 38.02
CA ALA A 610 5.78 53.21 39.35
C ALA A 610 6.92 54.07 39.92
N LEU A 611 7.82 54.59 39.07
CA LEU A 611 8.90 55.50 39.47
C LEU A 611 8.47 56.99 39.46
N GLY A 612 7.37 57.31 38.79
CA GLY A 612 6.98 58.66 38.37
C GLY A 612 6.27 59.53 39.41
N GLY A 613 6.22 59.10 40.68
CA GLY A 613 5.85 59.98 41.78
C GLY A 613 4.88 59.34 42.75
N PHE A 614 5.39 58.99 43.93
CA PHE A 614 4.56 58.99 45.12
C PHE A 614 4.04 60.42 45.30
N ILE A 615 2.72 60.60 45.28
CA ILE A 615 2.09 61.79 45.87
C ILE A 615 2.69 61.89 47.27
N SER A 616 3.34 63.01 47.60
CA SER A 616 3.95 63.13 48.92
C SER A 616 2.87 63.02 50.00
N ASP A 617 3.20 62.54 51.20
CA ASP A 617 2.23 62.51 52.31
C ASP A 617 1.58 63.90 52.53
N GLU A 618 2.32 64.99 52.24
CA GLU A 618 1.81 66.36 52.25
C GLU A 618 0.77 66.64 51.15
N GLU A 619 0.96 66.15 49.93
CA GLU A 619 -0.04 66.30 48.85
C GLU A 619 -1.28 65.44 49.10
N MET A 620 -1.13 64.22 49.62
CA MET A 620 -2.27 63.40 50.05
C MET A 620 -3.03 64.08 51.21
N GLU A 621 -2.32 64.63 52.20
CA GLU A 621 -2.94 65.39 53.29
C GLU A 621 -3.64 66.65 52.77
N HIS A 622 -3.06 67.34 51.79
CA HIS A 622 -3.67 68.52 51.18
C HIS A 622 -4.97 68.15 50.45
N GLU A 623 -4.97 67.10 49.63
CA GLU A 623 -6.17 66.62 48.96
C GLU A 623 -7.25 66.17 49.96
N ALA A 624 -6.86 65.43 51.01
CA ALA A 624 -7.77 65.02 52.08
C ALA A 624 -8.36 66.22 52.84
N ARG A 625 -7.55 67.26 53.13
CA ARG A 625 -8.04 68.52 53.74
C ARG A 625 -9.01 69.25 52.83
N VAL A 626 -8.72 69.36 51.53
CA VAL A 626 -9.63 69.99 50.56
C VAL A 626 -10.96 69.23 50.48
N GLU A 627 -10.93 67.90 50.51
CA GLU A 627 -12.14 67.08 50.50
C GLU A 627 -12.95 67.23 51.81
N GLN A 628 -12.27 67.31 52.95
CA GLN A 628 -12.86 67.56 54.27
C GLN A 628 -13.52 68.95 54.33
N GLU A 629 -12.84 70.00 53.83
CA GLU A 629 -13.38 71.36 53.73
C GLU A 629 -14.58 71.44 52.78
N GLN A 630 -14.59 70.68 51.69
CA GLN A 630 -15.76 70.55 50.81
C GLN A 630 -16.93 69.84 51.50
N LYS A 631 -16.67 68.78 52.29
CA LYS A 631 -17.69 68.10 53.12
C LYS A 631 -18.25 69.04 54.19
N ASP A 632 -17.42 69.84 54.84
CA ASP A 632 -17.84 70.82 55.85
C ASP A 632 -18.60 72.00 55.25
N ARG A 633 -18.22 72.50 54.06
CA ARG A 633 -19.03 73.47 53.29
C ARG A 633 -20.41 72.92 52.91
N ARG A 634 -20.51 71.63 52.55
CA ARG A 634 -21.79 70.97 52.28
C ARG A 634 -22.64 70.82 53.55
N ARG A 635 -22.04 70.47 54.70
CA ARG A 635 -22.73 70.41 56.00
C ARG A 635 -23.20 71.77 56.50
N GLY A 636 -22.39 72.82 56.37
CA GLY A 636 -22.75 74.20 56.74
C GLY A 636 -23.92 74.77 55.93
N LYS A 637 -24.00 74.43 54.63
CA LYS A 637 -25.17 74.78 53.79
C LYS A 637 -26.45 74.06 54.21
N LEU A 638 -26.38 72.81 54.67
CA LEU A 638 -27.56 72.10 55.18
C LEU A 638 -28.12 72.74 56.46
N PHE A 639 -27.29 73.15 57.41
CA PHE A 639 -27.75 73.76 58.67
C PHE A 639 -28.28 75.21 58.51
N SER A 640 -27.89 75.92 57.45
CA SER A 640 -28.43 77.24 57.11
C SER A 640 -29.86 77.18 56.54
N VAL A 641 -30.22 76.09 55.84
CA VAL A 641 -31.54 75.92 55.20
C VAL A 641 -32.64 75.58 56.22
N PHE A 642 -32.31 74.92 57.33
CA PHE A 642 -33.29 74.60 58.38
C PHE A 642 -33.57 75.73 59.38
N LYS A 643 -32.77 76.80 59.42
CA LYS A 643 -32.97 77.94 60.34
C LYS A 643 -33.79 79.09 59.74
N THR A 644 -34.05 79.08 58.44
CA THR A 644 -34.80 80.15 57.74
C THR A 644 -36.28 79.85 57.52
N SER A 645 -36.81 78.64 57.80
CA SER A 645 -38.26 78.37 57.67
C SER A 645 -39.12 78.82 58.87
N ARG A 646 -38.56 79.60 59.81
CA ARG A 646 -39.29 80.30 60.88
C ARG A 646 -39.03 81.81 60.86
N ARG A 647 -39.31 82.49 59.74
CA ARG A 647 -39.52 83.96 59.65
C ARG A 647 -39.87 84.38 58.21
N ALA A 648 -41.13 84.24 57.81
CA ALA A 648 -41.83 85.15 56.90
C ALA A 648 -43.30 84.73 56.83
N SER A 649 -44.16 85.73 57.03
CA SER A 649 -45.63 85.77 56.95
C SER A 649 -46.17 85.43 55.57
#